data_AF-A0A2G4EYX8-F1
#
_entry.id   AF-A0A2G4EYX8-F1
#
_cell.length_a   1.000
_cell.length_b   1.000
_cell.length_c   1.000
_cell.angle_alpha   90.00
_cell.angle_beta   90.00
_cell.angle_gamma   90.00
#
_symmetry.space_group_name_H-M   'P 1'
#
loop_
_entity.id
_entity.type
_entity.pdbx_description
1 polymer ?
#
loop_
_entity_poly.entity_id
_entity_poly.type
_entity_poly.pdbx_seq_one_letter_code
_entity_poly.pdbx_strand_id
1 'polypeptide(L)'
;MANIAGTLGADLIPGNLSDGRIIDLGSLIGDDTLSGLDGNDAIGSGSGNDLVFGGPGNDIVNGNEGDDQVFGGKDDDQVFGGKGNDLVRGDIGNDSVFGNDGNDLIFGGKDNDSMFGGKGNDLILGDLGDDVLYGDLGSDTMSGGGGNDIFAIGRVGDDKPTSTTGGPGVPDADVITDFRVAGNDVIQLFGGLQFSDLQFIDGTGSNGSAIGNTIVRDTGTGEYLVNIQGKTAAELSANPAWFQSAGFPTPTPTPTPAPTPTPGTTPASVFSFSTNNYSTPEGSPATVTVIRTGNTSAPGSINFGTVDGSALSTGSATDYTATTGTLNFTAGQTSATFTVPTLNDAISEGSETVNVFLNNGNVGSLNPATVTIFDGGSAPAPTPTPITTPTPASIFQFSQGNYTVNEGGPASITVTRTGGTGAATINYATVDGSATSSGTAPDYTVAAGSLNFAAGQNSASFTVPALIDSITEGPETVNLVLSGGTVGSNPAILTINDVAPTPTPTPTPTPTPTPATTGPSIFSFSAATYSGNEGTTASVTINRTGDLTQGATILFSTADGSATGSSPDYVPVSNVSVVFAPGQASATVGVPIINDTVPELTETVNLFLSGGSIASPSAAVLSILDSSGVASNGFFYGSAPAPVADAGTGTFTINRTSGVGTGAIDFLIVAPGGGQPQNLTDYFINGSGVVPNPAGGTVNFANGQTSVSLTINNIAGLTAGSVNLGFGAGSIGTPASTSITLL
;
A
#
# COMPACT_ATOMS: atom_id res chain seq x y z
N MET A 1 11.97 15.26 -24.50
CA MET A 1 11.08 14.10 -24.29
C MET A 1 11.81 12.80 -24.50
N ALA A 2 12.59 12.46 -23.50
CA ALA A 2 12.94 11.12 -23.10
C ALA A 2 11.89 10.62 -22.10
N ASN A 3 11.43 9.37 -22.27
CA ASN A 3 10.69 8.66 -21.25
C ASN A 3 11.66 7.69 -20.57
N ILE A 4 11.91 7.92 -19.31
CA ILE A 4 12.88 7.20 -18.48
C ILE A 4 12.10 6.59 -17.32
N ALA A 5 12.31 5.30 -17.11
CA ALA A 5 11.79 4.58 -15.96
C ALA A 5 12.95 3.84 -15.32
N GLY A 6 13.07 3.92 -14.00
CA GLY A 6 13.96 3.12 -13.18
C GLY A 6 13.53 1.67 -13.12
N THR A 7 13.84 1.04 -12.01
CA THR A 7 13.65 -0.35 -11.69
C THR A 7 12.96 -0.45 -10.33
N LEU A 8 12.67 -1.66 -9.85
CA LEU A 8 12.03 -1.83 -8.53
C LEU A 8 13.03 -1.74 -7.36
N GLY A 9 14.15 -1.06 -7.55
CA GLY A 9 15.10 -0.80 -6.47
C GLY A 9 15.89 0.47 -6.74
N ALA A 10 16.58 0.95 -5.71
CA ALA A 10 17.29 2.23 -5.71
C ALA A 10 18.07 2.52 -7.01
N ASP A 11 17.68 3.59 -7.68
CA ASP A 11 18.21 4.07 -8.94
C ASP A 11 18.79 5.49 -8.82
N LEU A 12 19.71 5.79 -9.75
CA LEU A 12 20.27 7.13 -9.92
C LEU A 12 19.95 7.60 -11.34
N ILE A 13 19.20 8.69 -11.46
CA ILE A 13 18.80 9.31 -12.72
C ILE A 13 19.20 10.79 -12.64
N PRO A 14 20.12 11.33 -13.48
CA PRO A 14 20.92 10.65 -14.48
C PRO A 14 22.02 9.81 -13.85
N GLY A 15 22.16 8.60 -14.35
CA GLY A 15 23.13 7.64 -13.83
C GLY A 15 23.00 6.30 -14.55
N ASN A 16 23.49 5.26 -13.91
CA ASN A 16 23.26 3.91 -14.37
C ASN A 16 22.01 3.37 -13.68
N LEU A 17 20.99 3.07 -14.47
CA LEU A 17 19.87 2.27 -13.99
C LEU A 17 20.34 0.85 -13.70
N SER A 18 19.62 0.17 -12.81
CA SER A 18 19.93 -1.23 -12.45
C SER A 18 19.82 -2.21 -13.63
N ASP A 19 19.09 -1.83 -14.69
CA ASP A 19 19.02 -2.58 -15.96
C ASP A 19 20.22 -2.34 -16.90
N GLY A 20 21.18 -1.52 -16.47
CA GLY A 20 22.41 -1.21 -17.20
C GLY A 20 22.29 -0.09 -18.22
N ARG A 21 21.12 0.57 -18.34
CA ARG A 21 21.01 1.80 -19.14
C ARG A 21 21.78 2.94 -18.48
N ILE A 22 22.56 3.65 -19.29
CA ILE A 22 23.27 4.87 -18.88
C ILE A 22 22.43 6.07 -19.34
N ILE A 23 22.04 6.91 -18.39
CA ILE A 23 21.36 8.18 -18.63
C ILE A 23 22.38 9.27 -18.34
N ASP A 24 22.77 10.02 -19.37
CA ASP A 24 23.62 11.18 -19.20
C ASP A 24 22.80 12.48 -19.18
N LEU A 25 23.35 13.51 -18.56
CA LEU A 25 22.74 14.85 -18.50
C LEU A 25 22.45 15.45 -19.88
N GLY A 26 23.14 15.00 -20.93
CA GLY A 26 22.91 15.47 -22.30
C GLY A 26 21.69 14.85 -22.96
N SER A 27 21.14 13.77 -22.40
CA SER A 27 19.85 13.19 -22.80
C SER A 27 18.64 13.91 -22.17
N LEU A 28 18.91 14.75 -21.16
CA LEU A 28 17.93 15.44 -20.31
C LEU A 28 17.83 16.94 -20.60
N ILE A 29 17.87 17.30 -21.88
CA ILE A 29 17.76 18.68 -22.38
C ILE A 29 16.45 18.82 -23.15
N GLY A 30 15.39 19.19 -22.45
CA GLY A 30 14.02 19.42 -22.91
C GLY A 30 13.03 18.69 -22.02
N ASP A 31 11.73 18.99 -22.19
CA ASP A 31 10.66 18.41 -21.39
C ASP A 31 10.72 16.88 -21.40
N ASP A 32 10.88 16.23 -20.26
CA ASP A 32 11.09 14.79 -20.15
C ASP A 32 10.07 14.14 -19.21
N THR A 33 10.04 12.80 -19.17
CA THR A 33 9.22 12.07 -18.19
C THR A 33 10.07 10.99 -17.54
N LEU A 34 10.25 11.09 -16.23
CA LEU A 34 11.10 10.26 -15.39
C LEU A 34 10.26 9.60 -14.31
N SER A 35 10.53 8.33 -14.01
CA SER A 35 9.90 7.58 -12.93
C SER A 35 10.94 6.71 -12.22
N GLY A 36 11.06 6.80 -10.90
CA GLY A 36 11.91 5.93 -10.09
C GLY A 36 11.39 4.50 -10.00
N LEU A 37 10.06 4.39 -9.79
CA LEU A 37 9.32 3.15 -9.48
C LEU A 37 9.49 2.82 -7.99
N ASP A 38 9.70 1.56 -7.62
CA ASP A 38 9.91 1.21 -6.22
C ASP A 38 11.41 1.35 -5.90
N GLY A 39 11.77 1.81 -4.71
CA GLY A 39 13.16 1.95 -4.30
C GLY A 39 13.41 3.26 -3.58
N ASN A 40 14.65 3.47 -3.17
CA ASN A 40 15.08 4.78 -2.67
C ASN A 40 15.94 5.41 -3.77
N ASP A 41 15.33 6.28 -4.54
CA ASP A 41 15.85 6.78 -5.80
C ASP A 41 16.43 8.18 -5.66
N ALA A 42 17.39 8.50 -6.52
CA ALA A 42 17.93 9.85 -6.66
C ALA A 42 17.71 10.32 -8.10
N ILE A 43 16.76 11.22 -8.29
CA ILE A 43 16.26 11.65 -9.60
C ILE A 43 16.52 13.14 -9.80
N GLY A 44 17.10 13.48 -10.95
CA GLY A 44 17.28 14.83 -11.45
C GLY A 44 16.86 14.88 -12.91
N SER A 45 15.85 15.67 -13.25
CA SER A 45 15.28 15.69 -14.61
C SER A 45 15.99 16.60 -15.60
N GLY A 46 16.85 17.52 -15.14
CA GLY A 46 17.75 18.27 -16.02
C GLY A 46 17.22 19.65 -16.40
N SER A 47 17.06 19.93 -17.69
CA SER A 47 16.48 21.21 -18.13
C SER A 47 15.27 20.93 -19.00
N GLY A 48 14.22 21.73 -18.90
CA GLY A 48 12.96 21.51 -19.61
C GLY A 48 11.81 21.40 -18.61
N ASN A 49 10.57 21.39 -19.10
CA ASN A 49 9.41 21.27 -18.22
C ASN A 49 9.08 19.78 -18.02
N ASP A 50 9.45 19.23 -16.88
CA ASP A 50 9.59 17.81 -16.68
C ASP A 50 8.46 17.13 -15.90
N LEU A 51 8.16 15.91 -16.33
CA LEU A 51 7.37 14.82 -15.76
C LEU A 51 8.09 13.97 -14.70
N VAL A 52 8.16 14.26 -13.40
CA VAL A 52 9.00 13.45 -12.48
C VAL A 52 8.21 12.74 -11.37
N PHE A 53 8.39 11.42 -11.26
CA PHE A 53 7.84 10.60 -10.17
C PHE A 53 8.96 9.87 -9.43
N GLY A 54 9.05 9.99 -8.10
CA GLY A 54 9.87 9.12 -7.25
C GLY A 54 9.27 7.71 -7.25
N GLY A 55 8.15 7.56 -6.58
CA GLY A 55 7.41 6.31 -6.46
C GLY A 55 7.43 5.83 -5.02
N PRO A 56 7.31 4.52 -4.74
CA PRO A 56 7.43 4.03 -3.38
C PRO A 56 8.88 3.90 -2.88
N GLY A 57 9.15 4.44 -1.69
CA GLY A 57 10.41 4.37 -0.96
C GLY A 57 10.98 5.78 -0.73
N ASN A 58 12.02 5.90 0.09
CA ASN A 58 12.52 7.22 0.50
C ASN A 58 13.41 7.83 -0.59
N ASP A 59 12.84 8.72 -1.38
CA ASP A 59 13.42 9.27 -2.60
C ASP A 59 14.03 10.66 -2.41
N ILE A 60 14.92 11.02 -3.34
CA ILE A 60 15.44 12.38 -3.54
C ILE A 60 15.12 12.77 -4.97
N VAL A 61 14.14 13.63 -5.18
CA VAL A 61 13.60 13.97 -6.51
C VAL A 61 13.78 15.45 -6.81
N ASN A 62 14.35 15.81 -7.96
CA ASN A 62 14.67 17.20 -8.32
C ASN A 62 14.28 17.53 -9.78
N GLY A 63 13.37 18.50 -9.98
CA GLY A 63 12.96 19.01 -11.30
C GLY A 63 14.05 19.82 -12.03
N ASN A 64 14.96 20.43 -11.28
CA ASN A 64 16.09 21.24 -11.75
C ASN A 64 15.70 22.54 -12.45
N GLU A 65 15.70 22.64 -13.79
CA GLU A 65 15.40 23.90 -14.49
C GLU A 65 14.21 23.73 -15.44
N GLY A 66 13.12 24.45 -15.21
CA GLY A 66 11.91 24.41 -16.03
C GLY A 66 10.67 24.60 -15.16
N ASP A 67 9.49 24.70 -15.78
CA ASP A 67 8.25 24.62 -15.01
C ASP A 67 7.86 23.12 -14.89
N ASP A 68 8.21 22.49 -13.79
CA ASP A 68 8.20 21.04 -13.59
C ASP A 68 6.95 20.54 -12.85
N GLN A 69 6.66 19.24 -12.98
CA GLN A 69 5.73 18.54 -12.09
C GLN A 69 6.48 17.38 -11.42
N VAL A 70 6.68 17.51 -10.11
CA VAL A 70 7.54 16.63 -9.31
C VAL A 70 6.72 15.99 -8.19
N PHE A 71 6.72 14.67 -8.13
CA PHE A 71 5.96 13.87 -7.16
C PHE A 71 6.94 12.96 -6.39
N GLY A 72 6.95 13.04 -5.05
CA GLY A 72 7.72 12.18 -4.16
C GLY A 72 7.19 10.75 -4.24
N GLY A 73 5.98 10.52 -3.71
CA GLY A 73 5.26 9.27 -3.89
C GLY A 73 4.83 8.66 -2.56
N LYS A 74 5.47 7.59 -2.12
CA LYS A 74 5.19 7.00 -0.80
C LYS A 74 6.49 6.90 0.00
N ASP A 75 6.32 6.92 1.31
CA ASP A 75 7.39 6.93 2.31
C ASP A 75 8.07 8.31 2.39
N ASP A 76 9.06 8.48 3.28
CA ASP A 76 9.57 9.83 3.61
C ASP A 76 10.57 10.34 2.54
N ASP A 77 10.16 11.33 1.75
CA ASP A 77 10.85 11.84 0.57
C ASP A 77 11.55 13.20 0.77
N GLN A 78 12.50 13.51 -0.12
CA GLN A 78 13.00 14.86 -0.35
C GLN A 78 12.70 15.31 -1.78
N VAL A 79 11.79 16.26 -1.93
CA VAL A 79 11.26 16.67 -3.24
C VAL A 79 11.61 18.13 -3.51
N PHE A 80 12.24 18.40 -4.65
CA PHE A 80 12.70 19.72 -5.06
C PHE A 80 12.08 20.08 -6.42
N GLY A 81 11.35 21.20 -6.50
CA GLY A 81 10.90 21.80 -7.77
C GLY A 81 12.09 22.22 -8.60
N GLY A 82 12.80 23.25 -8.16
CA GLY A 82 14.06 23.69 -8.78
C GLY A 82 14.01 25.14 -9.20
N LYS A 83 14.09 25.43 -10.49
CA LYS A 83 13.95 26.80 -11.01
C LYS A 83 12.83 26.81 -12.03
N GLY A 84 11.86 27.68 -11.85
CA GLY A 84 10.66 27.75 -12.68
C GLY A 84 9.44 27.63 -11.78
N ASN A 85 8.25 27.73 -12.35
CA ASN A 85 7.01 27.66 -11.58
C ASN A 85 6.54 26.21 -11.52
N ASP A 86 6.83 25.54 -10.42
CA ASP A 86 6.74 24.10 -10.31
C ASP A 86 5.45 23.66 -9.62
N LEU A 87 4.98 22.45 -9.95
CA LEU A 87 4.04 21.68 -9.15
C LEU A 87 4.83 20.63 -8.38
N VAL A 88 4.89 20.75 -7.05
CA VAL A 88 5.67 19.85 -6.20
C VAL A 88 4.75 19.14 -5.20
N ARG A 89 4.85 17.82 -5.07
CA ARG A 89 4.08 17.02 -4.11
C ARG A 89 4.96 16.06 -3.31
N GLY A 90 4.80 16.02 -1.99
CA GLY A 90 5.34 14.94 -1.14
C GLY A 90 4.56 13.63 -1.31
N ASP A 91 3.22 13.73 -1.29
CA ASP A 91 2.23 12.66 -1.42
C ASP A 91 1.94 11.87 -0.12
N ILE A 92 2.59 10.74 0.18
CA ILE A 92 2.31 9.97 1.40
C ILE A 92 3.63 9.71 2.14
N GLY A 93 3.82 10.31 3.31
CA GLY A 93 5.07 10.18 4.04
C GLY A 93 5.32 11.41 4.90
N ASN A 94 6.38 11.41 5.70
CA ASN A 94 6.82 12.65 6.35
C ASN A 94 7.87 13.30 5.46
N ASP A 95 7.41 14.13 4.54
CA ASP A 95 8.21 14.61 3.42
C ASP A 95 8.93 15.92 3.71
N SER A 96 10.02 16.15 3.00
CA SER A 96 10.69 17.46 2.92
C SER A 96 10.55 18.01 1.51
N VAL A 97 9.66 18.98 1.34
CA VAL A 97 9.27 19.51 0.02
C VAL A 97 9.77 20.94 -0.16
N PHE A 98 10.41 21.22 -1.29
CA PHE A 98 11.05 22.49 -1.60
C PHE A 98 10.60 22.99 -2.98
N GLY A 99 9.92 24.13 -3.07
CA GLY A 99 9.63 24.80 -4.34
C GLY A 99 10.92 25.29 -5.01
N ASN A 100 11.72 26.04 -4.23
CA ASN A 100 12.96 26.71 -4.63
C ASN A 100 12.70 28.01 -5.42
N ASP A 101 13.19 28.21 -6.64
CA ASP A 101 13.09 29.50 -7.32
C ASP A 101 11.90 29.53 -8.30
N GLY A 102 10.80 30.20 -7.98
CA GLY A 102 9.64 30.35 -8.86
C GLY A 102 8.35 30.67 -8.10
N ASN A 103 7.22 30.73 -8.80
CA ASN A 103 5.92 30.79 -8.12
C ASN A 103 5.34 29.37 -8.12
N ASP A 104 5.58 28.66 -7.05
CA ASP A 104 5.39 27.22 -6.97
C ASP A 104 4.02 26.86 -6.38
N LEU A 105 3.54 25.69 -6.74
CA LEU A 105 2.37 25.06 -6.16
C LEU A 105 2.80 23.79 -5.43
N ILE A 106 2.79 23.85 -4.10
CA ILE A 106 3.35 22.83 -3.22
C ILE A 106 2.23 22.13 -2.44
N PHE A 107 2.26 20.81 -2.42
CA PHE A 107 1.40 19.96 -1.59
C PHE A 107 2.27 19.06 -0.69
N GLY A 108 2.02 19.05 0.61
CA GLY A 108 2.60 18.08 1.55
C GLY A 108 2.03 16.70 1.26
N GLY A 109 0.76 16.50 1.62
CA GLY A 109 0.01 15.30 1.27
C GLY A 109 -0.60 14.66 2.50
N LYS A 110 -0.19 13.43 2.83
CA LYS A 110 -0.56 12.78 4.09
C LYS A 110 0.67 12.61 4.97
N ASP A 111 0.43 12.65 6.27
CA ASP A 111 1.44 12.53 7.34
C ASP A 111 2.17 13.87 7.53
N ASN A 112 3.23 13.93 8.35
CA ASN A 112 3.71 15.23 8.87
C ASN A 112 4.84 15.79 7.99
N ASP A 113 4.54 16.83 7.23
CA ASP A 113 5.44 17.34 6.20
C ASP A 113 6.20 18.61 6.62
N SER A 114 7.34 18.83 5.99
CA SER A 114 8.11 20.08 6.07
C SER A 114 8.21 20.70 4.68
N MET A 115 7.59 21.86 4.48
CA MET A 115 7.48 22.52 3.18
C MET A 115 8.15 23.89 3.16
N PHE A 116 8.89 24.16 2.09
CA PHE A 116 9.60 25.42 1.85
C PHE A 116 9.23 25.96 0.47
N GLY A 117 8.59 27.13 0.40
CA GLY A 117 8.25 27.82 -0.85
C GLY A 117 9.51 28.19 -1.62
N GLY A 118 10.34 29.03 -1.02
CA GLY A 118 11.63 29.42 -1.58
C GLY A 118 11.62 30.87 -2.05
N LYS A 119 11.78 31.14 -3.34
CA LYS A 119 11.72 32.49 -3.92
C LYS A 119 10.58 32.60 -4.92
N GLY A 120 9.61 33.46 -4.63
CA GLY A 120 8.53 33.84 -5.51
C GLY A 120 7.24 33.89 -4.71
N ASN A 121 6.09 33.86 -5.38
CA ASN A 121 4.81 33.90 -4.68
C ASN A 121 4.19 32.51 -4.75
N ASP A 122 4.37 31.74 -3.69
CA ASP A 122 4.05 30.32 -3.66
C ASP A 122 2.66 30.05 -3.11
N LEU A 123 2.07 28.93 -3.50
CA LEU A 123 0.87 28.36 -2.88
C LEU A 123 1.24 27.03 -2.23
N ILE A 124 1.21 26.99 -0.89
CA ILE A 124 1.64 25.85 -0.08
C ILE A 124 0.43 25.27 0.67
N LEU A 125 0.20 23.98 0.50
CA LEU A 125 -0.91 23.24 1.09
C LEU A 125 -0.36 22.02 1.85
N GLY A 126 -0.49 21.98 3.17
CA GLY A 126 -0.06 20.83 3.99
C GLY A 126 -0.94 19.59 3.81
N ASP A 127 -2.23 19.82 3.53
CA ASP A 127 -3.24 18.78 3.36
C ASP A 127 -3.58 18.03 4.67
N LEU A 128 -3.09 16.80 4.92
CA LEU A 128 -3.43 16.02 6.13
C LEU A 128 -2.16 15.69 6.92
N GLY A 129 -2.02 16.22 8.12
CA GLY A 129 -0.78 16.04 8.89
C GLY A 129 -0.61 17.12 9.93
N ASP A 130 0.33 16.94 10.86
CA ASP A 130 0.83 18.06 11.66
C ASP A 130 2.02 18.69 10.91
N ASP A 131 1.76 19.68 10.05
CA ASP A 131 2.73 20.15 9.05
C ASP A 131 3.53 21.38 9.48
N VAL A 132 4.69 21.60 8.84
CA VAL A 132 5.51 22.80 9.01
C VAL A 132 5.69 23.52 7.67
N LEU A 133 5.18 24.74 7.58
CA LEU A 133 5.14 25.52 6.35
C LEU A 133 6.01 26.78 6.45
N TYR A 134 6.91 26.94 5.49
CA TYR A 134 7.76 28.11 5.29
C TYR A 134 7.45 28.72 3.92
N GLY A 135 6.92 29.94 3.88
CA GLY A 135 6.73 30.69 2.61
C GLY A 135 8.06 31.13 2.00
N ASP A 136 8.97 31.63 2.83
CA ASP A 136 10.25 32.23 2.45
C ASP A 136 10.09 33.53 1.62
N LEU A 137 10.93 33.76 0.59
CA LEU A 137 11.00 35.02 -0.15
C LEU A 137 9.79 35.19 -1.07
N GLY A 138 8.84 36.02 -0.65
CA GLY A 138 7.85 36.61 -1.53
C GLY A 138 6.53 36.84 -0.82
N SER A 139 5.43 36.79 -1.57
CA SER A 139 4.08 36.92 -1.03
C SER A 139 3.36 35.60 -1.19
N ASP A 140 3.49 34.74 -0.18
CA ASP A 140 3.04 33.35 -0.26
C ASP A 140 1.62 33.18 0.26
N THR A 141 0.95 32.11 -0.14
CA THR A 141 -0.35 31.68 0.40
C THR A 141 -0.20 30.28 0.98
N MET A 142 -0.53 30.13 2.26
CA MET A 142 -0.37 28.90 3.01
C MET A 142 -1.71 28.41 3.58
N SER A 143 -1.91 27.09 3.55
CA SER A 143 -2.96 26.36 4.25
C SER A 143 -2.33 25.13 4.89
N GLY A 144 -2.52 24.94 6.19
CA GLY A 144 -2.02 23.73 6.87
C GLY A 144 -2.89 22.52 6.57
N GLY A 145 -4.20 22.72 6.45
CA GLY A 145 -5.17 21.68 6.19
C GLY A 145 -5.71 21.07 7.48
N GLY A 146 -5.62 19.76 7.63
CA GLY A 146 -6.10 19.04 8.79
C GLY A 146 -4.96 18.51 9.65
N GLY A 147 -4.94 18.87 10.93
CA GLY A 147 -3.92 18.47 11.89
C GLY A 147 -3.53 19.67 12.74
N ASN A 148 -2.34 19.70 13.33
CA ASN A 148 -1.86 20.82 14.14
C ASN A 148 -0.62 21.43 13.50
N ASP A 149 -0.85 22.46 12.70
CA ASP A 149 0.19 22.96 11.79
C ASP A 149 1.01 24.11 12.38
N ILE A 150 2.20 24.30 11.82
CA ILE A 150 3.11 25.38 12.14
C ILE A 150 3.37 26.23 10.90
N PHE A 151 2.99 27.50 10.99
CA PHE A 151 3.33 28.50 9.98
C PHE A 151 4.52 29.31 10.47
N ALA A 152 5.64 29.24 9.74
CA ALA A 152 6.87 29.94 10.10
C ALA A 152 6.86 31.38 9.55
N ILE A 153 7.05 32.37 10.42
CA ILE A 153 7.24 33.79 10.03
C ILE A 153 8.43 34.43 10.75
N GLY A 154 9.16 35.34 10.11
CA GLY A 154 10.38 35.89 10.68
C GLY A 154 10.97 37.14 10.04
N ARG A 155 12.01 37.68 10.70
CA ARG A 155 12.86 38.76 10.20
C ARG A 155 13.99 38.24 9.30
N VAL A 156 14.49 39.09 8.42
CA VAL A 156 15.67 38.82 7.57
C VAL A 156 16.95 38.67 8.42
N GLY A 157 17.73 37.60 8.18
CA GLY A 157 19.19 37.60 8.43
C GLY A 157 19.74 36.81 9.62
N ASP A 158 19.19 35.65 9.99
CA ASP A 158 19.70 34.80 11.08
C ASP A 158 20.46 33.52 10.63
N ASP A 159 21.01 33.50 9.41
CA ASP A 159 21.75 32.36 8.84
C ASP A 159 20.94 31.03 8.81
N LYS A 160 19.62 31.10 8.96
CA LYS A 160 18.67 30.00 8.71
C LYS A 160 18.11 30.08 7.28
N PRO A 161 17.62 28.97 6.70
CA PRO A 161 17.12 28.96 5.31
C PRO A 161 15.99 29.97 5.03
N THR A 162 15.31 30.47 6.06
CA THR A 162 14.19 31.41 5.93
C THR A 162 14.67 32.83 5.64
N SER A 163 14.97 33.14 4.37
CA SER A 163 15.13 34.54 3.99
C SER A 163 13.76 35.19 3.81
N THR A 164 13.31 35.86 4.87
CA THR A 164 12.13 36.74 4.95
C THR A 164 10.77 36.02 4.92
N THR A 165 9.79 36.59 5.60
CA THR A 165 8.36 36.45 5.30
C THR A 165 7.83 37.87 5.21
N GLY A 166 7.17 38.22 4.12
CA GLY A 166 6.61 39.55 3.99
C GLY A 166 7.53 40.64 3.42
N GLY A 167 7.01 41.88 3.38
CA GLY A 167 7.75 43.01 2.81
C GLY A 167 7.29 44.40 3.29
N PRO A 168 7.82 45.49 2.68
CA PRO A 168 7.53 46.85 3.11
C PRO A 168 6.07 47.28 2.88
N GLY A 169 5.33 46.56 2.04
CA GLY A 169 3.92 46.78 1.75
C GLY A 169 3.01 45.65 2.24
N VAL A 170 1.73 45.98 2.46
CA VAL A 170 0.68 44.98 2.75
C VAL A 170 0.55 43.91 1.66
N PRO A 171 0.68 44.21 0.35
CA PRO A 171 0.65 43.19 -0.70
C PRO A 171 1.83 42.23 -0.69
N ASP A 172 2.89 42.57 0.04
CA ASP A 172 4.08 41.72 0.12
C ASP A 172 3.96 40.71 1.26
N ALA A 173 2.92 40.81 2.12
CA ALA A 173 2.72 39.93 3.26
C ALA A 173 2.13 38.59 2.84
N ASP A 174 2.62 37.51 3.46
CA ASP A 174 2.09 36.16 3.25
C ASP A 174 0.64 36.07 3.70
N VAL A 175 -0.06 35.03 3.27
CA VAL A 175 -1.48 34.80 3.59
C VAL A 175 -1.63 33.42 4.21
N ILE A 176 -2.20 33.34 5.41
CA ILE A 176 -2.62 32.07 6.02
C ILE A 176 -4.14 31.98 5.94
N THR A 177 -4.65 30.90 5.37
CA THR A 177 -6.06 30.80 4.97
C THR A 177 -6.97 30.05 5.94
N ASP A 178 -6.42 29.18 6.79
CA ASP A 178 -7.18 28.19 7.58
C ASP A 178 -6.78 28.10 9.06
N PHE A 179 -6.06 29.10 9.58
CA PHE A 179 -5.53 29.09 10.94
C PHE A 179 -6.58 28.71 12.01
N ARG A 180 -6.40 27.51 12.58
CA ARG A 180 -7.26 26.82 13.55
C ARG A 180 -8.69 26.56 13.09
N VAL A 181 -8.90 26.26 11.82
CA VAL A 181 -10.21 25.85 11.30
C VAL A 181 -10.45 24.34 11.53
N ALA A 182 -9.39 23.53 11.71
CA ALA A 182 -9.48 22.09 11.98
C ALA A 182 -8.38 21.54 12.92
N GLY A 183 -7.75 22.38 13.74
CA GLY A 183 -6.49 22.07 14.41
C GLY A 183 -6.09 23.05 15.52
N ASN A 184 -5.00 22.74 16.24
CA ASN A 184 -4.36 23.67 17.18
C ASN A 184 -3.17 24.40 16.58
N ASP A 185 -3.32 24.91 15.35
CA ASP A 185 -2.24 25.52 14.59
C ASP A 185 -1.60 26.70 15.33
N VAL A 186 -0.31 26.87 15.06
CA VAL A 186 0.55 27.87 15.69
C VAL A 186 1.35 28.64 14.65
N ILE A 187 1.68 29.87 15.00
CA ILE A 187 2.60 30.68 14.22
C ILE A 187 3.93 30.67 14.95
N GLN A 188 4.97 30.20 14.27
CA GLN A 188 6.32 30.20 14.82
C GLN A 188 7.06 31.47 14.43
N LEU A 189 7.67 32.13 15.41
CA LEU A 189 8.41 33.39 15.23
C LEU A 189 9.92 33.14 15.14
N PHE A 190 10.55 33.64 14.07
CA PHE A 190 11.99 33.53 13.78
C PHE A 190 12.72 34.89 13.74
N GLY A 191 14.05 34.89 13.57
CA GLY A 191 14.83 36.15 13.48
C GLY A 191 14.84 36.97 14.78
N GLY A 192 14.68 36.31 15.93
CA GLY A 192 14.58 36.96 17.24
C GLY A 192 13.27 37.74 17.46
N LEU A 193 12.30 37.62 16.54
CA LEU A 193 10.98 38.21 16.66
C LEU A 193 10.27 37.64 17.89
N GLN A 194 9.64 38.52 18.67
CA GLN A 194 8.84 38.16 19.84
C GLN A 194 7.41 38.63 19.64
N PHE A 195 6.45 38.03 20.36
CA PHE A 195 5.05 38.48 20.30
C PHE A 195 4.90 39.98 20.62
N SER A 196 5.74 40.53 21.51
CA SER A 196 5.76 41.97 21.84
C SER A 196 6.15 42.87 20.68
N ASP A 197 6.79 42.33 19.65
CA ASP A 197 7.23 43.08 18.48
C ASP A 197 6.11 43.18 17.43
N LEU A 198 5.01 42.44 17.60
CA LEU A 198 3.93 42.35 16.63
C LEU A 198 2.86 43.41 16.85
N GLN A 199 2.47 44.06 15.76
CA GLN A 199 1.28 44.89 15.67
C GLN A 199 0.21 44.16 14.86
N PHE A 200 -0.98 43.99 15.44
CA PHE A 200 -2.15 43.43 14.78
C PHE A 200 -3.06 44.54 14.25
N ILE A 201 -3.35 44.51 12.96
CA ILE A 201 -4.16 45.52 12.26
C ILE A 201 -5.31 44.80 11.55
N ASP A 202 -6.54 45.03 12.00
CA ASP A 202 -7.72 44.51 11.30
C ASP A 202 -7.74 45.05 9.86
N GLY A 203 -7.80 44.13 8.89
CA GLY A 203 -7.99 44.45 7.49
C GLY A 203 -9.40 44.98 7.24
N THR A 204 -9.52 46.07 6.47
CA THR A 204 -10.82 46.50 5.97
C THR A 204 -11.22 45.58 4.81
N GLY A 205 -12.06 44.59 5.06
CA GLY A 205 -12.63 43.75 4.00
C GLY A 205 -13.40 44.59 2.95
N SER A 206 -13.52 44.07 1.74
CA SER A 206 -14.40 44.62 0.69
C SER A 206 -15.82 44.81 1.26
N ASN A 207 -16.32 46.05 1.25
CA ASN A 207 -17.61 46.50 1.79
C ASN A 207 -17.73 46.74 3.32
N GLY A 208 -16.63 46.86 4.05
CA GLY A 208 -16.66 47.38 5.43
C GLY A 208 -17.33 46.46 6.47
N SER A 209 -17.55 45.19 6.12
CA SER A 209 -17.87 44.13 7.08
C SER A 209 -16.58 43.40 7.43
N ALA A 210 -16.15 43.47 8.69
CA ALA A 210 -14.97 42.76 9.17
C ALA A 210 -15.23 41.24 9.08
N ILE A 211 -14.59 40.59 8.12
CA ILE A 211 -14.55 39.12 7.98
C ILE A 211 -13.48 38.49 8.89
N GLY A 212 -12.89 39.27 9.79
CA GLY A 212 -11.79 38.84 10.64
C GLY A 212 -10.55 38.54 9.82
N ASN A 213 -10.06 39.45 9.00
CA ASN A 213 -8.72 39.28 8.41
C ASN A 213 -7.78 40.22 9.14
N THR A 214 -6.64 39.73 9.62
CA THR A 214 -5.70 40.55 10.37
C THR A 214 -4.32 40.55 9.75
N ILE A 215 -3.82 41.74 9.47
CA ILE A 215 -2.44 41.97 9.07
C ILE A 215 -1.57 42.04 10.33
N VAL A 216 -0.50 41.24 10.34
CA VAL A 216 0.55 41.23 11.34
C VAL A 216 1.75 42.00 10.81
N ARG A 217 2.21 42.98 11.58
CA ARG A 217 3.33 43.85 11.20
C ARG A 217 4.39 43.85 12.29
N ASP A 218 5.66 43.78 11.90
CA ASP A 218 6.77 43.99 12.83
C ASP A 218 6.89 45.49 13.15
N THR A 219 6.84 45.84 14.43
CA THR A 219 6.99 47.22 14.90
C THR A 219 8.43 47.73 14.87
N GLY A 220 9.41 46.81 14.88
CA GLY A 220 10.83 47.12 14.83
C GLY A 220 11.29 47.53 13.43
N THR A 221 10.99 46.70 12.42
CA THR A 221 11.36 46.97 11.02
C THR A 221 10.27 47.75 10.26
N GLY A 222 9.01 47.61 10.66
CA GLY A 222 7.85 48.14 9.94
C GLY A 222 7.37 47.26 8.78
N GLU A 223 7.93 46.06 8.61
CA GLU A 223 7.55 45.09 7.58
C GLU A 223 6.19 44.44 7.92
N TYR A 224 5.41 44.17 6.88
CA TYR A 224 4.17 43.41 6.98
C TYR A 224 4.50 41.94 6.77
N LEU A 225 4.26 41.11 7.77
CA LEU A 225 4.73 39.72 7.80
C LEU A 225 3.70 38.79 7.19
N VAL A 226 2.47 38.83 7.72
CA VAL A 226 1.43 37.86 7.35
C VAL A 226 0.03 38.44 7.53
N ASN A 227 -0.89 38.01 6.67
CA ASN A 227 -2.32 38.24 6.71
C ASN A 227 -3.03 36.94 7.12
N ILE A 228 -3.58 36.92 8.34
CA ILE A 228 -4.27 35.74 8.87
C ILE A 228 -5.76 35.91 8.60
N GLN A 229 -6.31 35.06 7.73
CA GLN A 229 -7.72 35.06 7.36
C GLN A 229 -8.57 34.47 8.48
N GLY A 230 -9.79 34.98 8.66
CA GLY A 230 -10.75 34.49 9.66
C GLY A 230 -10.44 34.77 11.14
N LYS A 231 -9.35 35.48 11.49
CA LYS A 231 -9.08 36.04 12.83
C LYS A 231 -9.09 37.58 12.87
N THR A 232 -9.65 38.13 13.95
CA THR A 232 -9.56 39.56 14.29
C THR A 232 -8.30 39.90 15.10
N ALA A 233 -7.89 41.16 15.06
CA ALA A 233 -6.74 41.66 15.82
C ALA A 233 -6.92 41.48 17.33
N ALA A 234 -8.17 41.59 17.82
CA ALA A 234 -8.50 41.35 19.22
C ALA A 234 -8.29 39.88 19.64
N GLU A 235 -8.67 38.93 18.78
CA GLU A 235 -8.48 37.50 19.04
C GLU A 235 -6.99 37.14 19.07
N LEU A 236 -6.22 37.61 18.08
CA LEU A 236 -4.78 37.34 18.05
C LEU A 236 -4.06 37.98 19.25
N SER A 237 -4.41 39.22 19.59
CA SER A 237 -3.82 39.93 20.74
C SER A 237 -4.12 39.25 22.09
N ALA A 238 -5.28 38.62 22.23
CA ALA A 238 -5.70 37.96 23.46
C ALA A 238 -5.02 36.59 23.69
N ASN A 239 -4.38 36.02 22.66
CA ASN A 239 -3.87 34.66 22.69
C ASN A 239 -2.38 34.59 22.29
N PRO A 240 -1.46 35.09 23.14
CA PRO A 240 -0.03 35.08 22.82
C PRO A 240 0.56 33.68 22.65
N ALA A 241 -0.03 32.63 23.25
CA ALA A 241 0.42 31.24 23.09
C ALA A 241 0.30 30.70 21.66
N TRP A 242 -0.49 31.37 20.82
CA TRP A 242 -0.63 31.08 19.40
C TRP A 242 0.61 31.46 18.58
N PHE A 243 1.49 32.27 19.16
CA PHE A 243 2.71 32.76 18.56
C PHE A 243 3.90 32.28 19.39
N GLN A 244 4.60 31.26 18.90
CA GLN A 244 5.63 30.58 19.67
C GLN A 244 7.03 31.06 19.26
N SER A 245 7.84 31.46 20.25
CA SER A 245 9.25 31.78 20.05
C SER A 245 10.07 30.48 19.98
N ALA A 246 10.58 30.16 18.79
CA ALA A 246 11.47 29.04 18.44
C ALA A 246 11.52 27.82 19.39
N GLY A 247 10.91 26.72 18.97
CA GLY A 247 10.99 25.43 19.66
C GLY A 247 10.48 24.29 18.79
N PHE A 248 11.23 23.93 17.76
CA PHE A 248 11.07 22.64 17.07
C PHE A 248 12.39 21.84 17.09
N PRO A 249 12.32 20.49 17.08
CA PRO A 249 13.36 19.69 16.47
C PRO A 249 13.53 20.20 15.04
N THR A 250 14.67 20.81 14.74
CA THR A 250 15.09 20.92 13.33
C THR A 250 15.06 19.49 12.77
N PRO A 251 14.30 19.17 11.71
CA PRO A 251 14.70 18.04 10.88
C PRO A 251 16.18 18.28 10.59
N THR A 252 17.04 17.33 10.96
CA THR A 252 18.47 17.53 10.79
C THR A 252 18.72 17.56 9.29
N PRO A 253 19.05 18.70 8.66
CA PRO A 253 19.49 18.62 7.27
C PRO A 253 20.86 17.93 7.32
N THR A 254 20.99 16.74 6.74
CA THR A 254 22.30 16.12 6.47
C THR A 254 22.19 15.20 5.27
N PRO A 255 23.02 15.38 4.22
CA PRO A 255 23.69 16.58 3.73
C PRO A 255 22.99 17.15 2.47
N THR A 256 23.24 18.43 2.20
CA THR A 256 23.16 19.00 0.85
C THR A 256 23.86 18.05 -0.15
N PRO A 257 23.25 17.67 -1.28
CA PRO A 257 23.98 17.08 -2.38
C PRO A 257 25.17 17.98 -2.68
N ALA A 258 26.38 17.42 -2.65
CA ALA A 258 27.55 18.16 -3.12
C ALA A 258 27.23 18.67 -4.55
N PRO A 259 27.52 19.94 -4.86
CA PRO A 259 27.28 20.48 -6.20
C PRO A 259 27.93 19.57 -7.25
N THR A 260 27.13 19.27 -8.27
CA THR A 260 27.44 18.64 -9.56
C THR A 260 28.94 18.44 -9.85
N PRO A 261 29.45 17.20 -10.05
CA PRO A 261 30.72 17.04 -10.73
C PRO A 261 30.57 17.43 -12.20
N THR A 262 31.19 18.55 -12.57
CA THR A 262 31.49 18.92 -13.95
C THR A 262 32.16 17.75 -14.70
N PRO A 263 31.77 17.42 -15.96
CA PRO A 263 32.29 16.27 -16.68
C PRO A 263 33.81 16.34 -16.87
N GLY A 264 34.54 15.36 -16.32
CA GLY A 264 35.97 15.26 -16.55
C GLY A 264 36.80 14.43 -15.57
N THR A 265 36.26 13.39 -14.91
CA THR A 265 37.12 12.42 -14.19
C THR A 265 36.61 10.99 -14.35
N THR A 266 37.55 10.05 -14.47
CA THR A 266 37.30 8.61 -14.58
C THR A 266 36.56 8.12 -13.32
N PRO A 267 35.54 7.25 -13.41
CA PRO A 267 34.68 6.90 -12.25
C PRO A 267 35.50 6.41 -11.07
N ALA A 268 35.33 6.94 -9.85
CA ALA A 268 36.15 6.51 -8.71
C ALA A 268 35.98 4.99 -8.40
N SER A 269 36.96 4.36 -7.76
CA SER A 269 36.82 2.94 -7.35
C SER A 269 35.73 2.78 -6.30
N VAL A 270 34.89 1.77 -6.42
CA VAL A 270 33.86 1.39 -5.44
C VAL A 270 34.14 0.00 -4.90
N PHE A 271 33.98 -0.22 -3.60
CA PHE A 271 34.32 -1.47 -2.92
C PHE A 271 33.11 -2.07 -2.20
N SER A 272 32.80 -3.33 -2.46
CA SER A 272 31.69 -4.07 -1.83
C SER A 272 32.15 -5.45 -1.38
N PHE A 273 31.46 -6.09 -0.43
CA PHE A 273 31.66 -7.51 -0.19
C PHE A 273 31.23 -8.34 -1.41
N SER A 274 31.74 -9.57 -1.54
CA SER A 274 31.35 -10.49 -2.62
C SER A 274 30.01 -11.19 -2.34
N THR A 275 29.56 -11.21 -1.08
CA THR A 275 28.30 -11.81 -0.59
C THR A 275 27.91 -11.17 0.74
N ASN A 276 26.63 -11.22 1.10
CA ASN A 276 26.11 -10.76 2.40
C ASN A 276 26.51 -11.66 3.57
N ASN A 277 26.82 -12.92 3.30
CA ASN A 277 27.06 -13.92 4.34
C ASN A 277 28.29 -14.78 3.99
N TYR A 278 29.22 -14.85 4.94
CA TYR A 278 30.34 -15.78 4.98
C TYR A 278 30.12 -16.77 6.11
N SER A 279 30.77 -17.93 6.05
CA SER A 279 30.69 -18.88 7.15
C SER A 279 31.99 -19.66 7.31
N THR A 280 32.31 -20.02 8.55
CA THR A 280 33.52 -20.79 8.89
C THR A 280 33.28 -21.63 10.14
N PRO A 281 33.92 -22.80 10.30
CA PRO A 281 33.99 -23.47 11.59
C PRO A 281 34.82 -22.68 12.61
N GLU A 282 34.55 -22.86 13.90
CA GLU A 282 35.41 -22.38 14.98
C GLU A 282 36.86 -22.87 14.81
N GLY A 283 37.83 -22.07 15.26
CA GLY A 283 39.26 -22.32 15.08
C GLY A 283 39.82 -22.18 13.66
N SER A 284 38.97 -21.93 12.66
CA SER A 284 39.37 -21.69 11.27
C SER A 284 39.09 -20.24 10.86
N PRO A 285 40.11 -19.45 10.45
CA PRO A 285 39.91 -18.06 10.06
C PRO A 285 38.90 -17.91 8.92
N ALA A 286 37.89 -17.06 9.09
CA ALA A 286 36.94 -16.73 8.03
C ALA A 286 37.64 -15.88 6.97
N THR A 287 37.54 -16.27 5.69
CA THR A 287 38.07 -15.47 4.57
C THR A 287 36.96 -14.61 3.99
N VAL A 288 37.11 -13.30 4.07
CA VAL A 288 36.18 -12.30 3.54
C VAL A 288 36.73 -11.71 2.25
N THR A 289 35.92 -11.65 1.20
CA THR A 289 36.32 -11.17 -0.13
C THR A 289 35.65 -9.85 -0.45
N VAL A 290 36.46 -8.85 -0.82
CA VAL A 290 36.00 -7.53 -1.25
C VAL A 290 36.21 -7.40 -2.76
N ILE A 291 35.17 -6.98 -3.46
CA ILE A 291 35.14 -6.70 -4.90
C ILE A 291 35.30 -5.20 -5.12
N ARG A 292 36.13 -4.83 -6.11
CA ARG A 292 36.36 -3.46 -6.54
C ARG A 292 35.81 -3.25 -7.96
N THR A 293 34.92 -2.27 -8.10
CA THR A 293 34.34 -1.80 -9.38
C THR A 293 34.72 -0.32 -9.61
N GLY A 294 34.27 0.30 -10.70
CA GLY A 294 34.66 1.67 -11.09
C GLY A 294 36.06 1.75 -11.70
N ASN A 295 36.86 2.81 -11.41
CA ASN A 295 38.23 2.93 -11.90
C ASN A 295 39.14 1.90 -11.25
N THR A 296 39.40 0.82 -11.96
CA THR A 296 40.34 -0.23 -11.56
C THR A 296 41.74 0.04 -12.09
N SER A 297 41.93 0.96 -13.03
CA SER A 297 43.20 1.26 -13.70
C SER A 297 44.24 1.94 -12.80
N ALA A 298 43.83 2.59 -11.71
CA ALA A 298 44.71 3.13 -10.67
C ALA A 298 44.76 2.18 -9.45
N PRO A 299 45.77 2.25 -8.56
CA PRO A 299 45.69 1.58 -7.26
C PRO A 299 44.54 2.17 -6.41
N GLY A 300 44.00 1.40 -5.47
CA GLY A 300 42.93 1.81 -4.58
C GLY A 300 43.05 1.15 -3.21
N SER A 301 42.38 1.68 -2.20
CA SER A 301 42.38 1.11 -0.85
C SER A 301 41.04 1.33 -0.16
N ILE A 302 40.64 0.40 0.69
CA ILE A 302 39.45 0.52 1.53
C ILE A 302 39.77 0.01 2.93
N ASN A 303 39.25 0.67 3.96
CA ASN A 303 39.39 0.18 5.33
C ASN A 303 38.29 -0.83 5.64
N PHE A 304 38.59 -1.79 6.51
CA PHE A 304 37.62 -2.76 7.00
C PHE A 304 37.71 -2.90 8.52
N GLY A 305 36.62 -3.35 9.12
CA GLY A 305 36.55 -3.66 10.54
C GLY A 305 35.50 -4.72 10.86
N THR A 306 35.58 -5.24 12.09
CA THR A 306 34.62 -6.18 12.68
C THR A 306 33.89 -5.53 13.85
N VAL A 307 32.59 -5.75 13.98
CA VAL A 307 31.80 -5.45 15.19
C VAL A 307 31.22 -6.74 15.73
N ASP A 308 31.19 -6.86 17.05
CA ASP A 308 30.55 -7.99 17.74
C ASP A 308 29.10 -8.14 17.25
N GLY A 309 28.72 -9.38 16.90
CA GLY A 309 27.35 -9.76 16.65
C GLY A 309 26.85 -10.57 17.85
N SER A 310 26.40 -11.80 17.62
CA SER A 310 26.23 -12.73 18.73
C SER A 310 27.56 -13.34 19.20
N ALA A 311 28.58 -13.36 18.33
CA ALA A 311 29.96 -13.67 18.69
C ALA A 311 30.65 -12.43 19.27
N LEU A 312 31.38 -12.58 20.37
CA LEU A 312 32.03 -11.54 21.15
C LEU A 312 33.56 -11.57 20.97
N SER A 313 34.17 -10.41 20.73
CA SER A 313 35.63 -10.27 20.65
C SER A 313 36.31 -9.96 21.99
N THR A 314 35.53 -9.71 23.04
CA THR A 314 36.02 -9.42 24.39
C THR A 314 35.11 -10.04 25.45
N GLY A 315 35.68 -10.59 26.53
CA GLY A 315 34.90 -11.24 27.59
C GLY A 315 35.53 -12.52 28.12
N SER A 316 34.75 -13.32 28.85
CA SER A 316 35.19 -14.63 29.38
C SER A 316 34.89 -15.82 28.45
N ALA A 317 34.10 -15.59 27.40
CA ALA A 317 33.85 -16.47 26.26
C ALA A 317 34.03 -15.57 25.03
N THR A 318 35.12 -15.77 24.29
CA THR A 318 35.47 -14.93 23.15
C THR A 318 35.62 -15.82 21.93
N ASP A 319 34.91 -15.48 20.87
CA ASP A 319 34.66 -16.40 19.75
C ASP A 319 35.51 -16.01 18.54
N TYR A 320 36.01 -14.78 18.50
CA TYR A 320 36.86 -14.28 17.45
C TYR A 320 37.79 -13.15 17.93
N THR A 321 38.82 -12.84 17.14
CA THR A 321 39.68 -11.68 17.38
C THR A 321 39.20 -10.49 16.56
N ALA A 322 38.83 -9.38 17.22
CA ALA A 322 38.47 -8.14 16.55
C ALA A 322 39.56 -7.72 15.55
N THR A 323 39.17 -7.51 14.30
CA THR A 323 40.11 -7.23 13.20
C THR A 323 39.73 -5.93 12.52
N THR A 324 40.68 -5.01 12.40
CA THR A 324 40.58 -3.79 11.60
C THR A 324 41.81 -3.63 10.74
N GLY A 325 41.68 -3.07 9.54
CA GLY A 325 42.83 -2.84 8.68
C GLY A 325 42.49 -2.08 7.41
N THR A 326 43.49 -1.92 6.54
CA THR A 326 43.35 -1.34 5.20
C THR A 326 43.64 -2.40 4.16
N LEU A 327 42.69 -2.65 3.27
CA LEU A 327 42.81 -3.56 2.14
C LEU A 327 43.26 -2.77 0.92
N ASN A 328 44.45 -3.09 0.39
CA ASN A 328 45.04 -2.39 -0.75
C ASN A 328 44.85 -3.19 -2.05
N PHE A 329 44.45 -2.49 -3.10
CA PHE A 329 44.28 -3.00 -4.46
C PHE A 329 45.32 -2.37 -5.37
N THR A 330 46.09 -3.21 -6.05
CA THR A 330 46.98 -2.76 -7.13
C THR A 330 46.18 -2.31 -8.35
N ALA A 331 46.80 -1.56 -9.26
CA ALA A 331 46.18 -1.19 -10.52
C ALA A 331 45.78 -2.45 -11.31
N GLY A 332 44.54 -2.51 -11.76
CA GLY A 332 43.88 -3.62 -12.45
C GLY A 332 43.29 -4.69 -11.52
N GLN A 333 43.54 -4.64 -10.21
CA GLN A 333 43.04 -5.63 -9.27
C GLN A 333 41.58 -5.35 -8.91
N THR A 334 40.71 -6.35 -9.13
CA THR A 334 39.25 -6.26 -8.94
C THR A 334 38.74 -7.00 -7.71
N SER A 335 39.60 -7.77 -7.03
CA SER A 335 39.26 -8.43 -5.77
C SER A 335 40.47 -8.56 -4.84
N ALA A 336 40.21 -8.51 -3.54
CA ALA A 336 41.18 -8.78 -2.49
C ALA A 336 40.47 -9.39 -1.28
N THR A 337 41.20 -10.11 -0.44
CA THR A 337 40.66 -10.78 0.74
C THR A 337 41.33 -10.31 2.02
N PHE A 338 40.59 -10.38 3.12
CA PHE A 338 41.13 -10.33 4.48
C PHE A 338 40.54 -11.48 5.30
N THR A 339 41.13 -11.74 6.47
CA THR A 339 40.68 -12.83 7.35
C THR A 339 40.20 -12.30 8.69
N VAL A 340 39.12 -12.87 9.21
CA VAL A 340 38.68 -12.70 10.60
C VAL A 340 39.09 -13.96 11.38
N PRO A 341 40.06 -13.88 12.32
CA PRO A 341 40.47 -15.04 13.11
C PRO A 341 39.36 -15.45 14.07
N THR A 342 38.91 -16.70 13.98
CA THR A 342 37.99 -17.30 14.96
C THR A 342 38.79 -18.06 16.01
N LEU A 343 38.28 -18.08 17.23
CA LEU A 343 38.83 -18.83 18.34
C LEU A 343 38.15 -20.19 18.38
N ASN A 344 38.84 -21.19 18.94
CA ASN A 344 38.28 -22.50 19.17
C ASN A 344 38.33 -22.73 20.67
N ASP A 345 37.21 -23.15 21.24
CA ASP A 345 37.24 -23.68 22.59
C ASP A 345 36.49 -25.02 22.67
N ALA A 346 36.03 -25.37 23.86
CA ALA A 346 35.40 -26.66 24.13
C ALA A 346 33.98 -26.50 24.67
N ILE A 347 33.47 -25.27 24.68
CA ILE A 347 32.13 -24.90 25.09
C ILE A 347 31.26 -24.98 23.84
N SER A 348 30.09 -25.59 23.95
CA SER A 348 29.13 -25.60 22.84
C SER A 348 28.19 -24.40 23.01
N GLU A 349 28.37 -23.40 22.16
CA GLU A 349 27.70 -22.09 22.24
C GLU A 349 26.67 -21.90 21.10
N GLY A 350 26.62 -22.83 20.14
CA GLY A 350 25.79 -22.71 18.94
C GLY A 350 26.47 -21.87 17.86
N SER A 351 25.82 -21.71 16.70
CA SER A 351 26.38 -20.87 15.65
C SER A 351 26.21 -19.40 15.98
N GLU A 352 27.27 -18.62 15.84
CA GLU A 352 27.30 -17.21 16.21
C GLU A 352 27.74 -16.31 15.05
N THR A 353 27.45 -15.01 15.12
CA THR A 353 27.73 -14.08 14.01
C THR A 353 28.66 -12.95 14.41
N VAL A 354 29.53 -12.58 13.48
CA VAL A 354 30.38 -11.37 13.51
C VAL A 354 29.97 -10.47 12.37
N ASN A 355 29.75 -9.18 12.64
CA ASN A 355 29.47 -8.20 11.60
C ASN A 355 30.78 -7.66 11.02
N VAL A 356 30.91 -7.60 9.69
CA VAL A 356 32.05 -6.99 8.99
C VAL A 356 31.61 -5.79 8.17
N PHE A 357 32.39 -4.72 8.22
CA PHE A 357 32.08 -3.47 7.52
C PHE A 357 33.31 -2.93 6.76
N LEU A 358 33.04 -2.25 5.66
CA LEU A 358 33.97 -1.43 4.90
C LEU A 358 33.73 0.05 5.24
N ASN A 359 34.79 0.85 5.33
CA ASN A 359 34.67 2.29 5.57
C ASN A 359 35.83 3.10 4.95
N ASN A 360 35.72 4.43 5.05
CA ASN A 360 36.77 5.38 4.68
C ASN A 360 37.20 5.29 3.19
N GLY A 361 36.23 5.14 2.30
CA GLY A 361 36.36 5.12 0.83
C GLY A 361 34.98 5.04 0.17
N ASN A 362 34.89 4.90 -1.15
CA ASN A 362 33.59 4.69 -1.81
C ASN A 362 33.15 3.25 -1.59
N VAL A 363 32.18 3.05 -0.72
CA VAL A 363 31.64 1.73 -0.38
C VAL A 363 30.38 1.49 -1.22
N GLY A 364 30.26 0.31 -1.82
CA GLY A 364 29.08 -0.08 -2.58
C GLY A 364 28.00 -0.73 -1.70
N SER A 365 26.87 -1.08 -2.32
CA SER A 365 25.64 -1.50 -1.64
C SER A 365 25.77 -2.77 -0.78
N LEU A 366 26.73 -3.66 -1.07
CA LEU A 366 26.96 -4.87 -0.29
C LEU A 366 27.90 -4.59 0.90
N ASN A 367 27.38 -3.84 1.88
CA ASN A 367 28.05 -3.49 3.14
C ASN A 367 27.02 -2.98 4.19
N PRO A 368 26.94 -3.53 5.41
CA PRO A 368 27.82 -4.54 6.01
C PRO A 368 27.53 -5.97 5.51
N ALA A 369 28.42 -6.92 5.82
CA ALA A 369 28.19 -8.36 5.66
C ALA A 369 28.36 -9.09 7.00
N THR A 370 27.97 -10.36 7.06
CA THR A 370 28.09 -11.18 8.28
C THR A 370 29.00 -12.37 8.07
N VAL A 371 29.71 -12.78 9.13
CA VAL A 371 30.46 -14.04 9.21
C VAL A 371 29.78 -14.92 10.26
N THR A 372 29.27 -16.08 9.86
CA THR A 372 28.74 -17.08 10.79
C THR A 372 29.86 -18.06 11.21
N ILE A 373 30.08 -18.21 12.51
CA ILE A 373 31.00 -19.17 13.11
C ILE A 373 30.19 -20.40 13.53
N PHE A 374 30.57 -21.59 13.04
CA PHE A 374 29.93 -22.85 13.41
C PHE A 374 30.71 -23.53 14.54
N ASP A 375 30.04 -23.80 15.66
CA ASP A 375 30.54 -24.53 16.83
C ASP A 375 30.95 -25.98 16.50
N GLY A 376 32.11 -26.41 17.01
CA GLY A 376 32.78 -27.68 16.77
C GLY A 376 33.18 -28.43 18.06
N GLY A 377 32.72 -28.00 19.24
CA GLY A 377 33.11 -28.57 20.53
C GLY A 377 32.70 -30.04 20.68
N SER A 378 33.68 -30.93 20.91
CA SER A 378 33.43 -32.35 21.23
C SER A 378 34.07 -32.75 22.55
N ALA A 379 33.26 -33.03 23.58
CA ALA A 379 33.69 -33.75 24.80
C ALA A 379 32.51 -34.41 25.58
N PRO A 380 32.77 -35.47 26.40
CA PRO A 380 31.83 -36.57 26.68
C PRO A 380 30.95 -36.41 27.95
N ALA A 381 29.88 -37.21 27.98
CA ALA A 381 28.76 -37.17 28.94
C ALA A 381 29.12 -37.31 30.43
N PRO A 382 28.36 -36.62 31.30
CA PRO A 382 27.67 -37.31 32.38
C PRO A 382 26.18 -36.87 32.56
N THR A 383 25.32 -37.86 32.80
CA THR A 383 23.90 -37.76 33.23
C THR A 383 23.83 -37.22 34.68
N PRO A 384 22.87 -36.36 35.14
CA PRO A 384 21.40 -36.56 35.02
C PRO A 384 20.42 -35.34 35.00
N THR A 385 19.19 -35.67 34.59
CA THR A 385 17.84 -35.06 34.79
C THR A 385 17.36 -33.84 33.99
N PRO A 386 16.11 -33.86 33.48
CA PRO A 386 15.70 -33.12 32.30
C PRO A 386 15.16 -31.72 32.63
N ILE A 387 15.68 -30.72 31.92
CA ILE A 387 15.00 -29.44 31.70
C ILE A 387 14.66 -29.42 30.21
N THR A 388 13.37 -29.32 29.91
CA THR A 388 12.87 -29.19 28.53
C THR A 388 13.23 -27.79 28.03
N THR A 389 14.30 -27.68 27.26
CA THR A 389 14.59 -26.50 26.43
C THR A 389 13.41 -26.29 25.47
N PRO A 390 12.79 -25.10 25.41
CA PRO A 390 11.70 -24.86 24.48
C PRO A 390 12.22 -25.06 23.05
N THR A 391 11.54 -25.93 22.29
CA THR A 391 11.84 -26.15 20.89
C THR A 391 11.75 -24.82 20.15
N PRO A 392 12.75 -24.41 19.35
CA PRO A 392 12.66 -23.20 18.54
C PRO A 392 11.37 -23.22 17.69
N ALA A 393 10.67 -22.09 17.59
CA ALA A 393 9.46 -21.99 16.77
C ALA A 393 9.79 -22.15 15.27
N SER A 394 8.90 -22.76 14.51
CA SER A 394 9.03 -22.85 13.05
C SER A 394 8.58 -21.54 12.39
N ILE A 395 9.42 -20.97 11.53
CA ILE A 395 9.10 -19.80 10.70
C ILE A 395 8.89 -20.28 9.27
N PHE A 396 7.79 -19.88 8.63
CA PHE A 396 7.43 -20.27 7.27
C PHE A 396 7.42 -19.07 6.33
N GLN A 397 8.00 -19.22 5.14
CA GLN A 397 8.03 -18.15 4.13
C GLN A 397 8.01 -18.74 2.72
N PHE A 398 7.60 -17.94 1.74
CA PHE A 398 7.75 -18.36 0.34
C PHE A 398 9.23 -18.48 -0.03
N SER A 399 9.55 -19.44 -0.88
CA SER A 399 10.93 -19.65 -1.35
C SER A 399 11.43 -18.51 -2.25
N GLN A 400 10.49 -17.75 -2.84
CA GLN A 400 10.71 -16.64 -3.76
C GLN A 400 9.63 -15.58 -3.51
N GLY A 401 9.94 -14.30 -3.77
CA GLY A 401 8.95 -13.22 -3.72
C GLY A 401 8.02 -13.19 -4.94
N ASN A 402 8.48 -13.71 -6.08
CA ASN A 402 7.77 -13.73 -7.35
C ASN A 402 7.82 -15.12 -8.01
N TYR A 403 6.69 -15.56 -8.54
CA TYR A 403 6.52 -16.77 -9.34
C TYR A 403 5.91 -16.39 -10.69
N THR A 404 6.22 -17.15 -11.74
CA THR A 404 5.66 -16.93 -13.08
C THR A 404 5.15 -18.24 -13.66
N VAL A 405 4.02 -18.19 -14.35
CA VAL A 405 3.44 -19.31 -15.08
C VAL A 405 2.79 -18.81 -16.37
N ASN A 406 2.71 -19.68 -17.37
CA ASN A 406 1.93 -19.40 -18.56
C ASN A 406 0.54 -20.05 -18.42
N GLU A 407 -0.47 -19.46 -19.03
CA GLU A 407 -1.82 -20.02 -19.08
C GLU A 407 -1.86 -21.50 -19.51
N GLY A 408 -2.80 -22.24 -18.91
CA GLY A 408 -2.97 -23.67 -19.11
C GLY A 408 -1.97 -24.57 -18.36
N GLY A 409 -1.12 -24.00 -17.48
CA GLY A 409 -0.14 -24.72 -16.67
C GLY A 409 -0.35 -24.57 -15.15
N PRO A 410 0.03 -25.57 -14.33
CA PRO A 410 0.03 -25.42 -12.87
C PRO A 410 1.28 -24.68 -12.39
N ALA A 411 1.11 -23.57 -11.68
CA ALA A 411 2.20 -22.89 -10.98
C ALA A 411 2.56 -23.64 -9.69
N SER A 412 3.81 -24.08 -9.53
CA SER A 412 4.28 -24.76 -8.32
C SER A 412 4.86 -23.74 -7.33
N ILE A 413 4.17 -23.53 -6.21
CA ILE A 413 4.55 -22.57 -5.17
C ILE A 413 5.21 -23.34 -4.03
N THR A 414 6.42 -22.92 -3.64
CA THR A 414 7.21 -23.61 -2.60
C THR A 414 7.35 -22.74 -1.36
N VAL A 415 7.03 -23.31 -0.20
CA VAL A 415 7.18 -22.68 1.12
C VAL A 415 8.35 -23.35 1.84
N THR A 416 9.25 -22.55 2.39
CA THR A 416 10.39 -23.01 3.20
C THR A 416 10.13 -22.81 4.68
N ARG A 417 10.73 -23.67 5.50
CA ARG A 417 10.68 -23.63 6.96
C ARG A 417 12.07 -23.42 7.54
N THR A 418 12.21 -22.44 8.42
CA THR A 418 13.42 -22.19 9.23
C THR A 418 13.08 -22.29 10.73
N GLY A 419 14.10 -22.45 11.59
CA GLY A 419 13.90 -22.61 13.03
C GLY A 419 13.49 -24.03 13.44
N GLY A 420 12.29 -24.18 14.04
CA GLY A 420 11.81 -25.43 14.62
C GLY A 420 11.76 -26.62 13.66
N THR A 421 12.20 -27.79 14.14
CA THR A 421 12.29 -29.04 13.36
C THR A 421 11.18 -30.06 13.66
N GLY A 422 10.27 -29.77 14.61
CA GLY A 422 9.11 -30.60 14.91
C GLY A 422 8.11 -30.68 13.75
N ALA A 423 7.09 -31.54 13.84
CA ALA A 423 5.99 -31.49 12.87
C ALA A 423 5.24 -30.16 13.02
N ALA A 424 4.93 -29.50 11.91
CA ALA A 424 4.32 -28.18 11.92
C ALA A 424 3.47 -27.95 10.67
N THR A 425 2.49 -27.05 10.76
CA THR A 425 1.54 -26.77 9.68
C THR A 425 1.46 -25.27 9.44
N ILE A 426 1.33 -24.87 8.17
CA ILE A 426 1.05 -23.48 7.77
C ILE A 426 -0.07 -23.49 6.73
N ASN A 427 -0.95 -22.51 6.78
CA ASN A 427 -2.00 -22.35 5.78
C ASN A 427 -1.52 -21.48 4.63
N TYR A 428 -2.06 -21.71 3.44
CA TYR A 428 -1.85 -20.88 2.27
C TYR A 428 -3.19 -20.55 1.61
N ALA A 429 -3.26 -19.40 0.95
CA ALA A 429 -4.37 -18.99 0.11
C ALA A 429 -3.88 -18.13 -1.06
N THR A 430 -4.63 -18.18 -2.16
CA THR A 430 -4.53 -17.23 -3.27
C THR A 430 -5.60 -16.15 -3.12
N VAL A 431 -5.23 -14.90 -3.37
CA VAL A 431 -6.14 -13.75 -3.40
C VAL A 431 -6.02 -13.11 -4.78
N ASP A 432 -7.17 -12.71 -5.36
CA ASP A 432 -7.20 -12.04 -6.66
C ASP A 432 -6.31 -10.79 -6.63
N GLY A 433 -5.50 -10.65 -7.67
CA GLY A 433 -4.74 -9.43 -7.97
C GLY A 433 -5.37 -8.77 -9.18
N SER A 434 -4.58 -8.56 -10.24
CA SER A 434 -5.16 -8.25 -11.55
C SER A 434 -5.78 -9.48 -12.22
N ALA A 435 -5.29 -10.68 -11.90
CA ALA A 435 -5.92 -11.95 -12.29
C ALA A 435 -7.08 -12.27 -11.35
N THR A 436 -8.21 -12.64 -11.92
CA THR A 436 -9.46 -12.95 -11.25
C THR A 436 -9.70 -14.46 -11.17
N SER A 437 -10.07 -14.96 -10.00
CA SER A 437 -10.47 -16.37 -9.83
C SER A 437 -11.96 -16.61 -10.08
N SER A 438 -12.67 -15.56 -10.48
CA SER A 438 -14.13 -15.54 -10.62
C SER A 438 -14.55 -14.64 -11.78
N GLY A 439 -15.62 -15.03 -12.48
CA GLY A 439 -16.07 -14.34 -13.69
C GLY A 439 -16.44 -15.32 -14.80
N THR A 440 -16.72 -14.80 -15.99
CA THR A 440 -17.00 -15.62 -17.19
C THR A 440 -15.74 -16.12 -17.89
N ALA A 441 -14.59 -15.53 -17.58
CA ALA A 441 -13.26 -15.90 -18.03
C ALA A 441 -12.33 -15.73 -16.81
N PRO A 442 -12.27 -16.72 -15.89
CA PRO A 442 -11.36 -16.67 -14.76
C PRO A 442 -9.96 -17.12 -15.19
N ASP A 443 -8.95 -16.43 -14.68
CA ASP A 443 -7.55 -16.55 -15.09
C ASP A 443 -6.84 -17.69 -14.33
N TYR A 444 -7.35 -18.02 -13.15
CA TYR A 444 -6.82 -19.09 -12.32
C TYR A 444 -7.88 -19.73 -11.42
N THR A 445 -7.56 -20.91 -10.88
CA THR A 445 -8.39 -21.54 -9.84
C THR A 445 -7.83 -21.22 -8.45
N VAL A 446 -8.68 -20.74 -7.54
CA VAL A 446 -8.30 -20.49 -6.14
C VAL A 446 -7.61 -21.72 -5.53
N ALA A 447 -6.41 -21.51 -5.00
CA ALA A 447 -5.67 -22.51 -4.25
C ALA A 447 -5.56 -22.08 -2.79
N ALA A 448 -6.26 -22.77 -1.91
CA ALA A 448 -6.16 -22.59 -0.47
C ALA A 448 -6.10 -23.94 0.23
N GLY A 449 -5.35 -24.02 1.33
CA GLY A 449 -5.17 -25.26 2.08
C GLY A 449 -4.13 -25.13 3.17
N SER A 450 -3.66 -26.28 3.67
CA SER A 450 -2.61 -26.35 4.68
C SER A 450 -1.45 -27.20 4.17
N LEU A 451 -0.23 -26.69 4.34
CA LEU A 451 1.00 -27.45 4.14
C LEU A 451 1.42 -28.08 5.46
N ASN A 452 1.48 -29.41 5.48
CA ASN A 452 1.96 -30.17 6.63
C ASN A 452 3.43 -30.52 6.44
N PHE A 453 4.28 -30.03 7.34
CA PHE A 453 5.70 -30.35 7.39
C PHE A 453 5.92 -31.47 8.41
N ALA A 454 6.42 -32.61 7.94
CA ALA A 454 6.90 -33.65 8.82
C ALA A 454 8.09 -33.15 9.67
N ALA A 455 8.37 -33.82 10.79
CA ALA A 455 9.57 -33.52 11.57
C ALA A 455 10.82 -33.60 10.68
N GLY A 456 11.65 -32.55 10.68
CA GLY A 456 12.84 -32.42 9.84
C GLY A 456 12.61 -32.03 8.36
N GLN A 457 11.37 -31.91 7.89
CA GLN A 457 11.07 -31.44 6.52
C GLN A 457 11.24 -29.91 6.42
N ASN A 458 12.05 -29.40 5.50
CA ASN A 458 12.34 -27.95 5.44
C ASN A 458 11.64 -27.21 4.29
N SER A 459 10.92 -27.92 3.43
CA SER A 459 10.10 -27.32 2.38
C SER A 459 8.87 -28.18 2.05
N ALA A 460 7.81 -27.52 1.60
CA ALA A 460 6.63 -28.14 1.03
C ALA A 460 6.06 -27.24 -0.07
N SER A 461 5.33 -27.80 -1.03
CA SER A 461 4.81 -27.06 -2.18
C SER A 461 3.33 -27.33 -2.41
N PHE A 462 2.64 -26.34 -2.97
CA PHE A 462 1.27 -26.46 -3.49
C PHE A 462 1.20 -25.94 -4.92
N THR A 463 0.08 -26.17 -5.60
CA THR A 463 -0.11 -25.74 -6.99
C THR A 463 -1.24 -24.74 -7.12
N VAL A 464 -1.03 -23.70 -7.92
CA VAL A 464 -2.09 -22.78 -8.40
C VAL A 464 -2.35 -23.08 -9.88
N PRO A 465 -3.53 -23.59 -10.26
CA PRO A 465 -3.86 -23.83 -11.66
C PRO A 465 -4.11 -22.51 -12.40
N ALA A 466 -3.26 -22.14 -13.37
CA ALA A 466 -3.58 -21.09 -14.33
C ALA A 466 -4.48 -21.66 -15.42
N LEU A 467 -5.58 -20.98 -15.71
CA LEU A 467 -6.54 -21.39 -16.70
C LEU A 467 -6.08 -20.91 -18.08
N ILE A 468 -6.65 -21.47 -19.14
CA ILE A 468 -6.43 -21.00 -20.50
C ILE A 468 -7.77 -20.51 -21.01
N ASP A 469 -7.76 -19.39 -21.70
CA ASP A 469 -8.92 -18.98 -22.45
C ASP A 469 -8.59 -18.54 -23.88
N SER A 470 -9.45 -17.72 -24.47
CA SER A 470 -9.36 -17.29 -25.87
C SER A 470 -9.31 -15.77 -26.03
N ILE A 471 -9.28 -15.06 -24.91
CA ILE A 471 -9.08 -13.63 -24.81
C ILE A 471 -7.56 -13.41 -24.80
N THR A 472 -7.10 -12.30 -25.37
CA THR A 472 -5.69 -11.94 -25.35
C THR A 472 -5.53 -10.82 -24.34
N GLU A 473 -4.75 -11.10 -23.30
CA GLU A 473 -4.62 -10.26 -22.11
C GLU A 473 -3.15 -9.89 -21.86
N GLY A 474 -2.93 -8.91 -20.99
CA GLY A 474 -1.59 -8.62 -20.49
C GLY A 474 -1.18 -9.63 -19.42
N PRO A 475 0.08 -9.65 -18.94
CA PRO A 475 0.44 -10.43 -17.77
C PRO A 475 -0.35 -9.99 -16.54
N GLU A 476 -0.96 -10.95 -15.85
CA GLU A 476 -1.83 -10.69 -14.71
C GLU A 476 -1.29 -11.29 -13.42
N THR A 477 -1.74 -10.83 -12.26
CA THR A 477 -1.13 -11.15 -10.96
C THR A 477 -2.12 -11.78 -9.99
N VAL A 478 -1.64 -12.79 -9.25
CA VAL A 478 -2.32 -13.46 -8.13
C VAL A 478 -1.50 -13.26 -6.87
N ASN A 479 -2.12 -12.81 -5.79
CA ASN A 479 -1.48 -12.65 -4.49
C ASN A 479 -1.44 -13.99 -3.75
N LEU A 480 -0.28 -14.37 -3.20
CA LEU A 480 -0.06 -15.58 -2.42
C LEU A 480 0.15 -15.21 -0.96
N VAL A 481 -0.64 -15.82 -0.07
CA VAL A 481 -0.63 -15.48 1.36
C VAL A 481 -0.42 -16.72 2.22
N LEU A 482 0.45 -16.64 3.23
CA LEU A 482 0.59 -17.63 4.30
C LEU A 482 -0.08 -17.15 5.60
N SER A 483 -0.67 -18.07 6.36
CA SER A 483 -1.31 -17.75 7.65
C SER A 483 -1.32 -18.95 8.62
N GLY A 484 -1.68 -18.70 9.88
CA GLY A 484 -1.86 -19.75 10.89
C GLY A 484 -0.60 -20.27 11.58
N GLY A 485 0.53 -19.56 11.46
CA GLY A 485 1.81 -19.86 12.11
C GLY A 485 2.73 -18.64 12.17
N THR A 486 3.99 -18.79 12.58
CA THR A 486 4.98 -17.71 12.48
C THR A 486 5.42 -17.56 11.03
N VAL A 487 5.09 -16.43 10.41
CA VAL A 487 5.34 -16.17 8.99
C VAL A 487 6.54 -15.22 8.85
N GLY A 488 7.45 -15.56 7.92
CA GLY A 488 8.54 -14.69 7.49
C GLY A 488 8.09 -13.79 6.32
N SER A 489 8.83 -13.78 5.21
CA SER A 489 8.47 -13.01 4.01
C SER A 489 7.11 -13.45 3.42
N ASN A 490 6.14 -12.53 3.43
CA ASN A 490 4.75 -12.69 2.98
C ASN A 490 4.12 -11.29 2.80
N PRO A 491 3.30 -11.02 1.76
CA PRO A 491 2.85 -11.93 0.68
C PRO A 491 3.91 -12.17 -0.41
N ALA A 492 3.63 -13.08 -1.34
CA ALA A 492 4.38 -13.26 -2.60
C ALA A 492 3.44 -13.12 -3.81
N ILE A 493 3.97 -12.89 -5.00
CA ILE A 493 3.17 -12.70 -6.22
C ILE A 493 3.36 -13.86 -7.19
N LEU A 494 2.28 -14.30 -7.83
CA LEU A 494 2.30 -15.17 -9.01
C LEU A 494 1.81 -14.38 -10.22
N THR A 495 2.64 -14.27 -11.26
CA THR A 495 2.27 -13.68 -12.55
C THR A 495 1.85 -14.77 -13.54
N ILE A 496 0.69 -14.61 -14.17
CA ILE A 496 0.15 -15.46 -15.24
C ILE A 496 0.37 -14.73 -16.57
N ASN A 497 1.08 -15.34 -17.49
CA ASN A 497 1.30 -14.81 -18.83
C ASN A 497 0.32 -15.45 -19.83
N ASP A 498 -0.34 -14.61 -20.63
CA ASP A 498 -1.20 -15.02 -21.74
C ASP A 498 -0.43 -15.90 -22.75
N VAL A 499 -1.12 -16.91 -23.29
CA VAL A 499 -0.62 -17.80 -24.34
C VAL A 499 -1.52 -17.71 -25.55
N ALA A 500 -1.06 -17.01 -26.58
CA ALA A 500 -1.79 -16.87 -27.85
C ALA A 500 -2.30 -18.23 -28.39
N PRO A 501 -3.59 -18.33 -28.80
CA PRO A 501 -4.19 -19.60 -29.19
C PRO A 501 -3.48 -20.19 -30.41
N THR A 502 -2.96 -21.40 -30.27
CA THR A 502 -2.40 -22.16 -31.39
C THR A 502 -3.55 -22.74 -32.23
N PRO A 503 -3.63 -22.51 -33.56
CA PRO A 503 -4.76 -22.98 -34.36
C PRO A 503 -4.77 -24.51 -34.42
N THR A 504 -5.68 -25.14 -33.67
CA THR A 504 -5.93 -26.58 -33.74
C THR A 504 -7.19 -26.83 -34.60
N PRO A 505 -7.16 -27.77 -35.56
CA PRO A 505 -8.22 -27.94 -36.55
C PRO A 505 -9.56 -28.39 -35.94
N THR A 506 -10.63 -27.90 -36.57
CA THR A 506 -12.05 -28.03 -36.25
C THR A 506 -12.49 -29.43 -35.77
N PRO A 507 -13.06 -29.56 -34.55
CA PRO A 507 -13.73 -30.79 -34.13
C PRO A 507 -15.18 -30.85 -34.67
N THR A 508 -15.56 -32.06 -35.05
CA THR A 508 -16.90 -32.50 -35.47
C THR A 508 -17.88 -32.47 -34.27
N PRO A 509 -19.18 -32.16 -34.46
CA PRO A 509 -20.12 -31.96 -33.36
C PRO A 509 -20.28 -33.21 -32.49
N THR A 510 -20.01 -33.06 -31.19
CA THR A 510 -20.33 -34.04 -30.14
C THR A 510 -21.57 -33.55 -29.39
N PRO A 511 -22.57 -34.42 -29.10
CA PRO A 511 -23.87 -34.01 -28.60
C PRO A 511 -23.83 -33.46 -27.16
N THR A 512 -24.77 -32.56 -26.89
CA THR A 512 -25.08 -31.95 -25.60
C THR A 512 -25.09 -32.97 -24.44
N PRO A 513 -24.33 -32.74 -23.34
CA PRO A 513 -24.36 -33.66 -22.21
C PRO A 513 -25.74 -33.61 -21.53
N THR A 514 -26.34 -34.79 -21.40
CA THR A 514 -27.46 -35.06 -20.50
C THR A 514 -26.93 -34.99 -19.05
N PRO A 515 -27.68 -34.45 -18.07
CA PRO A 515 -27.23 -34.37 -16.67
C PRO A 515 -26.85 -35.76 -16.16
N ALA A 516 -25.56 -35.96 -15.88
CA ALA A 516 -25.07 -37.23 -15.36
C ALA A 516 -25.43 -37.34 -13.87
N THR A 517 -26.35 -38.24 -13.54
CA THR A 517 -26.73 -38.59 -12.15
C THR A 517 -25.75 -39.60 -11.51
N THR A 518 -24.52 -39.72 -12.01
CA THR A 518 -23.55 -40.76 -11.61
C THR A 518 -22.14 -40.23 -11.33
N GLY A 519 -22.00 -39.00 -10.84
CA GLY A 519 -20.73 -38.40 -10.41
C GLY A 519 -20.64 -38.19 -8.89
N PRO A 520 -19.45 -37.94 -8.31
CA PRO A 520 -19.32 -37.63 -6.89
C PRO A 520 -20.18 -36.41 -6.50
N SER A 521 -20.60 -36.33 -5.23
CA SER A 521 -21.32 -35.16 -4.73
C SER A 521 -20.42 -33.93 -4.72
N ILE A 522 -20.89 -32.85 -5.32
CA ILE A 522 -20.18 -31.58 -5.44
C ILE A 522 -20.89 -30.53 -4.59
N PHE A 523 -20.15 -29.83 -3.74
CA PHE A 523 -20.69 -28.85 -2.80
C PHE A 523 -20.27 -27.42 -3.15
N SER A 524 -21.13 -26.44 -2.90
CA SER A 524 -20.79 -25.01 -3.02
C SER A 524 -21.64 -24.17 -2.08
N PHE A 525 -21.20 -22.96 -1.74
CA PHE A 525 -22.10 -21.99 -1.11
C PHE A 525 -23.20 -21.56 -2.08
N SER A 526 -24.37 -21.23 -1.56
CA SER A 526 -25.46 -20.70 -2.39
C SER A 526 -25.22 -19.27 -2.88
N ALA A 527 -24.34 -18.54 -2.20
CA ALA A 527 -23.95 -17.16 -2.50
C ALA A 527 -22.49 -16.92 -2.10
N ALA A 528 -21.82 -15.98 -2.77
CA ALA A 528 -20.47 -15.53 -2.40
C ALA A 528 -20.48 -14.64 -1.15
N THR A 529 -21.63 -14.05 -0.79
CA THR A 529 -21.79 -13.19 0.38
C THR A 529 -23.05 -13.54 1.17
N TYR A 530 -22.94 -13.40 2.49
CA TYR A 530 -24.01 -13.54 3.48
C TYR A 530 -23.96 -12.32 4.41
N SER A 531 -25.06 -12.05 5.12
CA SER A 531 -25.07 -11.05 6.19
C SER A 531 -25.84 -11.57 7.40
N GLY A 532 -25.49 -11.07 8.57
CA GLY A 532 -26.21 -11.34 9.80
C GLY A 532 -26.05 -10.19 10.79
N ASN A 533 -27.08 -9.95 11.59
CA ASN A 533 -27.02 -8.93 12.63
C ASN A 533 -26.37 -9.52 13.87
N GLU A 534 -25.70 -8.66 14.62
CA GLU A 534 -25.34 -8.94 16.00
C GLU A 534 -26.48 -9.52 16.82
N GLY A 535 -26.14 -10.47 17.69
CA GLY A 535 -27.09 -11.18 18.53
C GLY A 535 -27.98 -12.19 17.79
N THR A 536 -27.74 -12.44 16.50
CA THR A 536 -28.45 -13.44 15.70
C THR A 536 -27.56 -14.60 15.31
N THR A 537 -28.12 -15.58 14.59
CA THR A 537 -27.35 -16.66 13.97
C THR A 537 -27.53 -16.55 12.46
N ALA A 538 -26.46 -16.19 11.76
CA ALA A 538 -26.47 -16.11 10.30
C ALA A 538 -26.65 -17.51 9.70
N SER A 539 -27.61 -17.66 8.79
CA SER A 539 -27.91 -18.93 8.14
C SER A 539 -27.16 -19.03 6.80
N VAL A 540 -26.08 -19.79 6.78
CA VAL A 540 -25.27 -20.05 5.59
C VAL A 540 -25.84 -21.28 4.87
N THR A 541 -26.12 -21.16 3.57
CA THR A 541 -26.72 -22.25 2.79
C THR A 541 -25.69 -22.89 1.86
N ILE A 542 -25.57 -24.21 1.91
CA ILE A 542 -24.66 -25.01 1.10
C ILE A 542 -25.47 -25.86 0.14
N ASN A 543 -25.16 -25.76 -1.15
CA ASN A 543 -25.75 -26.52 -2.23
C ASN A 543 -24.96 -27.82 -2.47
N ARG A 544 -25.66 -28.85 -2.94
CA ARG A 544 -25.09 -30.13 -3.35
C ARG A 544 -25.62 -30.51 -4.74
N THR A 545 -24.72 -30.84 -5.65
CA THR A 545 -25.01 -31.36 -7.00
C THR A 545 -24.29 -32.70 -7.22
N GLY A 546 -24.50 -33.35 -8.36
CA GLY A 546 -23.94 -34.69 -8.66
C GLY A 546 -24.86 -35.84 -8.23
N ASP A 547 -24.31 -36.95 -7.74
CA ASP A 547 -25.09 -38.08 -7.24
C ASP A 547 -25.75 -37.74 -5.90
N LEU A 548 -27.07 -37.55 -5.92
CA LEU A 548 -27.91 -37.32 -4.74
C LEU A 548 -28.51 -38.61 -4.17
N THR A 549 -28.30 -39.78 -4.79
CA THR A 549 -28.96 -41.02 -4.37
C THR A 549 -28.46 -41.56 -3.03
N GLN A 550 -27.26 -41.16 -2.62
CA GLN A 550 -26.68 -41.50 -1.32
C GLN A 550 -26.56 -40.27 -0.42
N GLY A 551 -26.40 -40.48 0.89
CA GLY A 551 -26.04 -39.39 1.80
C GLY A 551 -24.61 -38.90 1.53
N ALA A 552 -24.32 -37.65 1.87
CA ALA A 552 -22.96 -37.11 1.77
C ALA A 552 -22.68 -36.11 2.90
N THR A 553 -21.42 -35.78 3.12
CA THR A 553 -21.00 -34.85 4.17
C THR A 553 -19.91 -33.95 3.63
N ILE A 554 -19.96 -32.68 4.04
CA ILE A 554 -18.92 -31.67 3.81
C ILE A 554 -18.60 -31.02 5.15
N LEU A 555 -17.38 -30.52 5.32
CA LEU A 555 -16.98 -29.77 6.50
C LEU A 555 -17.13 -28.27 6.24
N PHE A 556 -17.55 -27.55 7.26
CA PHE A 556 -17.70 -26.10 7.27
C PHE A 556 -16.86 -25.48 8.38
N SER A 557 -16.15 -24.40 8.05
CA SER A 557 -15.33 -23.64 9.01
C SER A 557 -15.45 -22.14 8.76
N THR A 558 -15.20 -21.35 9.79
CA THR A 558 -15.03 -19.89 9.74
C THR A 558 -13.57 -19.52 10.02
N ALA A 559 -13.13 -18.38 9.50
CA ALA A 559 -11.91 -17.71 9.94
C ALA A 559 -12.16 -16.21 10.09
N ASP A 560 -11.34 -15.57 10.92
CA ASP A 560 -11.40 -14.13 11.15
C ASP A 560 -11.22 -13.38 9.82
N GLY A 561 -12.03 -12.33 9.64
CA GLY A 561 -11.84 -11.31 8.62
C GLY A 561 -11.46 -10.02 9.33
N SER A 562 -12.25 -8.95 9.16
CA SER A 562 -12.16 -7.80 10.08
C SER A 562 -12.81 -8.08 11.44
N ALA A 563 -13.80 -8.99 11.50
CA ALA A 563 -14.35 -9.49 12.75
C ALA A 563 -13.46 -10.59 13.31
N THR A 564 -13.24 -10.60 14.63
CA THR A 564 -12.37 -11.55 15.31
C THR A 564 -13.15 -12.51 16.22
N GLY A 565 -12.73 -13.77 16.25
CA GLY A 565 -13.22 -14.75 17.23
C GLY A 565 -12.57 -14.64 18.61
N SER A 566 -11.55 -13.77 18.76
CA SER A 566 -10.70 -13.67 19.94
C SER A 566 -11.01 -12.46 20.85
N SER A 567 -11.58 -11.39 20.28
CA SER A 567 -12.35 -10.35 20.95
C SER A 567 -13.75 -10.41 20.32
N PRO A 568 -14.70 -11.15 20.90
CA PRO A 568 -15.51 -12.02 20.03
C PRO A 568 -16.75 -11.32 19.46
N ASP A 569 -16.70 -11.03 18.16
CA ASP A 569 -17.82 -10.49 17.35
C ASP A 569 -18.71 -11.62 16.83
N TYR A 570 -18.15 -12.84 16.75
CA TYR A 570 -18.86 -14.06 16.38
C TYR A 570 -18.30 -15.28 17.12
N VAL A 571 -19.01 -16.40 17.07
CA VAL A 571 -18.54 -17.68 17.62
C VAL A 571 -17.84 -18.49 16.52
N PRO A 572 -16.51 -18.73 16.59
CA PRO A 572 -15.81 -19.50 15.58
C PRO A 572 -16.34 -20.93 15.43
N VAL A 573 -16.56 -21.33 14.19
CA VAL A 573 -16.97 -22.68 13.81
C VAL A 573 -15.79 -23.36 13.13
N SER A 574 -15.36 -24.52 13.61
CA SER A 574 -14.23 -25.26 13.02
C SER A 574 -14.64 -26.70 12.71
N ASN A 575 -14.55 -27.06 11.42
CA ASN A 575 -14.79 -28.41 10.90
C ASN A 575 -16.15 -29.01 11.28
N VAL A 576 -17.21 -28.19 11.27
CA VAL A 576 -18.57 -28.69 11.50
C VAL A 576 -19.02 -29.53 10.31
N SER A 577 -19.45 -30.75 10.60
CA SER A 577 -19.97 -31.67 9.59
C SER A 577 -21.39 -31.28 9.16
N VAL A 578 -21.54 -30.90 7.90
CA VAL A 578 -22.83 -30.63 7.27
C VAL A 578 -23.27 -31.89 6.52
N VAL A 579 -24.31 -32.55 7.05
CA VAL A 579 -24.78 -33.85 6.56
C VAL A 579 -25.98 -33.66 5.64
N PHE A 580 -25.87 -34.22 4.43
CA PHE A 580 -26.94 -34.28 3.44
C PHE A 580 -27.52 -35.69 3.41
N ALA A 581 -28.83 -35.82 3.65
CA ALA A 581 -29.55 -37.07 3.46
C ALA A 581 -29.62 -37.45 1.96
N PRO A 582 -29.89 -38.73 1.62
CA PRO A 582 -30.24 -39.12 0.25
C PRO A 582 -31.36 -38.22 -0.32
N GLY A 583 -31.14 -37.65 -1.50
CA GLY A 583 -32.04 -36.74 -2.21
C GLY A 583 -31.96 -35.28 -1.78
N GLN A 584 -31.19 -34.94 -0.74
CA GLN A 584 -31.08 -33.57 -0.25
C GLN A 584 -30.08 -32.76 -1.10
N ALA A 585 -30.57 -31.69 -1.73
CA ALA A 585 -29.80 -30.81 -2.61
C ALA A 585 -29.25 -29.54 -1.92
N SER A 586 -29.72 -29.22 -0.71
CA SER A 586 -29.21 -28.09 0.08
C SER A 586 -29.30 -28.35 1.58
N ALA A 587 -28.39 -27.76 2.34
CA ALA A 587 -28.38 -27.78 3.81
C ALA A 587 -27.95 -26.41 4.35
N THR A 588 -28.39 -26.05 5.55
CA THR A 588 -28.02 -24.79 6.20
C THR A 588 -27.14 -25.05 7.43
N VAL A 589 -26.17 -24.17 7.65
CA VAL A 589 -25.31 -24.13 8.83
C VAL A 589 -25.38 -22.73 9.45
N GLY A 590 -25.44 -22.67 10.78
CA GLY A 590 -25.54 -21.41 11.51
C GLY A 590 -24.17 -20.90 11.94
N VAL A 591 -23.92 -19.60 11.76
CA VAL A 591 -22.80 -18.88 12.38
C VAL A 591 -23.37 -17.94 13.44
N PRO A 592 -23.21 -18.23 14.75
CA PRO A 592 -23.67 -17.33 15.80
C PRO A 592 -22.86 -16.04 15.82
N ILE A 593 -23.54 -14.90 15.80
CA ILE A 593 -22.96 -13.56 15.86
C ILE A 593 -23.23 -13.01 17.27
N ILE A 594 -22.19 -12.49 17.90
CA ILE A 594 -22.27 -11.97 19.26
C ILE A 594 -22.81 -10.55 19.19
N ASN A 595 -23.52 -10.13 20.24
CA ASN A 595 -24.02 -8.78 20.35
C ASN A 595 -23.19 -8.03 21.36
N ASP A 596 -22.77 -6.82 21.02
CA ASP A 596 -22.20 -5.90 21.99
C ASP A 596 -22.95 -4.56 22.02
N THR A 597 -22.36 -3.54 22.63
CA THR A 597 -22.98 -2.22 22.80
C THR A 597 -22.17 -1.09 22.18
N VAL A 598 -21.14 -1.43 21.40
CA VAL A 598 -20.22 -0.49 20.78
C VAL A 598 -20.67 -0.30 19.34
N PRO A 599 -20.95 0.94 18.90
CA PRO A 599 -21.22 1.17 17.49
C PRO A 599 -19.97 0.90 16.66
N GLU A 600 -20.04 -0.09 15.78
CA GLU A 600 -18.92 -0.55 14.95
C GLU A 600 -19.25 -0.43 13.46
N LEU A 601 -18.19 -0.41 12.64
CA LEU A 601 -18.36 -0.51 11.18
C LEU A 601 -18.76 -1.95 10.81
N THR A 602 -19.31 -2.16 9.61
CA THR A 602 -19.60 -3.52 9.14
C THR A 602 -18.31 -4.34 9.08
N GLU A 603 -18.31 -5.46 9.80
CA GLU A 603 -17.18 -6.36 9.88
C GLU A 603 -17.41 -7.63 9.04
N THR A 604 -16.37 -8.43 8.84
CA THR A 604 -16.42 -9.60 7.95
C THR A 604 -15.85 -10.84 8.60
N VAL A 605 -16.48 -11.99 8.33
CA VAL A 605 -16.05 -13.35 8.68
C VAL A 605 -15.90 -14.16 7.41
N ASN A 606 -14.78 -14.85 7.26
CA ASN A 606 -14.50 -15.71 6.11
C ASN A 606 -15.11 -17.12 6.32
N LEU A 607 -15.78 -17.66 5.30
CA LEU A 607 -16.49 -18.95 5.34
C LEU A 607 -15.84 -19.95 4.37
N PHE A 608 -15.65 -21.21 4.81
CA PHE A 608 -14.95 -22.24 4.03
C PHE A 608 -15.69 -23.57 4.01
N LEU A 609 -15.63 -24.27 2.86
CA LEU A 609 -15.96 -25.69 2.73
C LEU A 609 -14.69 -26.54 2.63
N SER A 610 -14.67 -27.73 3.22
CA SER A 610 -13.56 -28.68 3.08
C SER A 610 -14.02 -30.14 3.19
N GLY A 611 -13.14 -31.08 2.82
CA GLY A 611 -13.37 -32.52 3.01
C GLY A 611 -14.23 -33.25 1.96
N GLY A 612 -14.48 -32.63 0.80
CA GLY A 612 -15.26 -33.23 -0.31
C GLY A 612 -14.94 -32.60 -1.67
N SER A 613 -15.67 -32.99 -2.72
CA SER A 613 -15.60 -32.30 -4.03
C SER A 613 -16.35 -30.98 -3.93
N ILE A 614 -15.67 -29.87 -4.20
CA ILE A 614 -16.21 -28.52 -4.01
C ILE A 614 -16.20 -27.79 -5.36
N ALA A 615 -17.27 -27.05 -5.64
CA ALA A 615 -17.39 -26.14 -6.78
C ALA A 615 -17.52 -24.69 -6.30
N SER A 616 -17.37 -23.75 -7.23
CA SER A 616 -17.56 -22.33 -6.94
C SER A 616 -19.02 -22.00 -6.63
N PRO A 617 -19.32 -21.11 -5.65
CA PRO A 617 -18.36 -20.52 -4.71
C PRO A 617 -17.91 -21.52 -3.62
N SER A 618 -16.59 -21.71 -3.47
CA SER A 618 -15.96 -22.63 -2.49
C SER A 618 -15.64 -21.95 -1.16
N ALA A 619 -15.58 -20.62 -1.16
CA ALA A 619 -15.49 -19.72 -0.03
C ALA A 619 -16.59 -18.64 -0.15
N ALA A 620 -16.97 -18.04 0.97
CA ALA A 620 -17.92 -16.93 1.01
C ALA A 620 -17.57 -15.98 2.16
N VAL A 621 -18.08 -14.76 2.12
CA VAL A 621 -17.91 -13.77 3.20
C VAL A 621 -19.23 -13.57 3.92
N LEU A 622 -19.22 -13.58 5.25
CA LEU A 622 -20.33 -13.17 6.09
C LEU A 622 -20.04 -11.76 6.64
N SER A 623 -20.89 -10.80 6.33
CA SER A 623 -20.83 -9.46 6.93
C SER A 623 -21.62 -9.43 8.25
N ILE A 624 -20.97 -9.00 9.32
CA ILE A 624 -21.59 -8.73 10.63
C ILE A 624 -22.10 -7.29 10.61
N LEU A 625 -23.38 -7.14 10.88
CA LEU A 625 -24.05 -5.84 10.91
C LEU A 625 -24.25 -5.40 12.37
N ASP A 626 -23.63 -4.27 12.72
CA ASP A 626 -23.81 -3.61 14.01
C ASP A 626 -25.29 -3.31 14.25
N SER A 627 -25.74 -3.66 15.45
CA SER A 627 -27.12 -3.46 15.91
C SER A 627 -27.27 -2.26 16.84
N SER A 628 -26.16 -1.58 17.17
CA SER A 628 -25.99 -0.64 18.27
C SER A 628 -25.48 0.75 17.84
N GLY A 629 -26.03 1.37 16.78
CA GLY A 629 -25.59 2.69 16.28
C GLY A 629 -26.68 3.71 15.88
N VAL A 630 -26.27 4.88 15.36
CA VAL A 630 -27.12 5.90 14.70
C VAL A 630 -27.22 5.63 13.19
N ALA A 631 -28.39 5.89 12.59
CA ALA A 631 -28.67 5.62 11.17
C ALA A 631 -27.66 6.31 10.23
N SER A 632 -26.90 5.53 9.48
CA SER A 632 -26.09 6.00 8.35
C SER A 632 -26.87 5.82 7.04
N ASN A 633 -26.94 6.89 6.24
CA ASN A 633 -27.87 7.02 5.10
C ASN A 633 -27.17 6.95 3.72
N GLY A 634 -25.95 6.44 3.61
CA GLY A 634 -25.28 6.32 2.31
C GLY A 634 -25.87 5.18 1.47
N PHE A 635 -26.35 5.45 0.25
CA PHE A 635 -26.88 4.45 -0.69
C PHE A 635 -25.96 4.26 -1.91
N PHE A 636 -25.78 3.03 -2.39
CA PHE A 636 -24.93 2.71 -3.55
C PHE A 636 -25.47 1.51 -4.33
N TYR A 637 -25.11 1.38 -5.61
CA TYR A 637 -25.47 0.20 -6.41
C TYR A 637 -24.51 -0.97 -6.12
N GLY A 638 -25.03 -2.20 -6.20
CA GLY A 638 -24.17 -3.39 -6.24
C GLY A 638 -23.41 -3.53 -7.56
N SER A 639 -22.82 -4.70 -7.80
CA SER A 639 -22.14 -5.00 -9.06
C SER A 639 -23.05 -4.80 -10.29
N ALA A 640 -22.45 -4.41 -11.41
CA ALA A 640 -23.19 -4.19 -12.65
C ALA A 640 -23.84 -5.51 -13.12
N PRO A 641 -25.16 -5.55 -13.36
CA PRO A 641 -25.83 -6.76 -13.78
C PRO A 641 -25.42 -7.16 -15.21
N ALA A 642 -25.43 -8.46 -15.48
CA ALA A 642 -25.18 -8.99 -16.81
C ALA A 642 -26.22 -8.47 -17.85
N PRO A 643 -25.85 -8.41 -19.15
CA PRO A 643 -26.80 -8.04 -20.20
C PRO A 643 -28.07 -8.88 -20.18
N VAL A 644 -29.23 -8.24 -20.34
CA VAL A 644 -30.53 -8.91 -20.28
C VAL A 644 -30.99 -9.21 -21.69
N ALA A 645 -31.06 -10.50 -22.02
CA ALA A 645 -31.56 -10.99 -23.31
C ALA A 645 -33.02 -10.53 -23.57
N ASP A 646 -33.41 -10.49 -24.84
CA ASP A 646 -34.80 -10.29 -25.25
C ASP A 646 -35.75 -11.28 -24.56
N ALA A 647 -36.87 -10.78 -24.04
CA ALA A 647 -37.80 -11.51 -23.15
C ALA A 647 -37.18 -12.06 -21.84
N GLY A 648 -35.98 -11.62 -21.46
CA GLY A 648 -35.25 -12.05 -20.27
C GLY A 648 -35.45 -11.17 -19.05
N THR A 649 -34.88 -11.60 -17.92
CA THR A 649 -34.90 -10.85 -16.66
C THR A 649 -33.48 -10.64 -16.13
N GLY A 650 -33.15 -9.41 -15.73
CA GLY A 650 -31.93 -9.06 -15.01
C GLY A 650 -32.21 -8.68 -13.58
N THR A 651 -31.22 -8.85 -12.69
CA THR A 651 -31.33 -8.45 -11.28
C THR A 651 -30.21 -7.52 -10.90
N PHE A 652 -30.52 -6.43 -10.21
CA PHE A 652 -29.54 -5.53 -9.62
C PHE A 652 -29.92 -5.23 -8.16
N THR A 653 -28.95 -4.76 -7.38
CA THR A 653 -29.13 -4.46 -5.95
C THR A 653 -28.87 -2.99 -5.67
N ILE A 654 -29.68 -2.42 -4.79
CA ILE A 654 -29.39 -1.14 -4.14
C ILE A 654 -29.05 -1.45 -2.68
N ASN A 655 -27.91 -0.94 -2.23
CA ASN A 655 -27.37 -1.16 -0.91
C ASN A 655 -27.40 0.13 -0.10
N ARG A 656 -27.41 0.01 1.22
CA ARG A 656 -27.16 1.10 2.16
C ARG A 656 -26.09 0.73 3.18
N THR A 657 -25.37 1.75 3.62
CA THR A 657 -24.18 1.69 4.48
C THR A 657 -24.48 1.30 5.93
N SER A 658 -25.73 1.38 6.39
CA SER A 658 -26.13 0.82 7.69
C SER A 658 -27.50 0.14 7.63
N GLY A 659 -27.69 -0.90 8.43
CA GLY A 659 -28.99 -1.56 8.63
C GLY A 659 -29.88 -0.82 9.63
N VAL A 660 -29.39 0.23 10.28
CA VAL A 660 -30.07 0.90 11.39
C VAL A 660 -31.19 1.82 10.89
N GLY A 661 -32.38 1.69 11.47
CA GLY A 661 -33.56 2.49 11.14
C GLY A 661 -34.20 2.12 9.79
N THR A 662 -35.32 2.76 9.46
CA THR A 662 -35.92 2.70 8.12
C THR A 662 -35.24 3.70 7.18
N GLY A 663 -34.97 3.32 5.94
CA GLY A 663 -34.40 4.20 4.92
C GLY A 663 -35.24 4.21 3.64
N ALA A 664 -35.23 5.31 2.90
CA ALA A 664 -35.84 5.35 1.58
C ALA A 664 -34.93 6.13 0.62
N ILE A 665 -34.75 5.61 -0.60
CA ILE A 665 -34.01 6.29 -1.65
C ILE A 665 -34.76 6.18 -2.97
N ASP A 666 -34.81 7.30 -3.68
CA ASP A 666 -35.31 7.32 -5.05
C ASP A 666 -34.17 6.89 -5.98
N PHE A 667 -34.47 5.94 -6.87
CA PHE A 667 -33.59 5.64 -7.99
C PHE A 667 -34.19 6.22 -9.27
N LEU A 668 -33.30 6.77 -10.09
CA LEU A 668 -33.62 7.38 -11.36
C LEU A 668 -33.13 6.48 -12.49
N ILE A 669 -33.93 6.37 -13.53
CA ILE A 669 -33.55 5.72 -14.77
C ILE A 669 -33.49 6.76 -15.87
N VAL A 670 -32.31 6.93 -16.46
CA VAL A 670 -32.09 7.92 -17.53
C VAL A 670 -31.69 7.19 -18.80
N ALA A 671 -32.52 7.33 -19.83
CA ALA A 671 -32.19 6.92 -21.18
C ALA A 671 -31.42 8.06 -21.88
N PRO A 672 -30.19 7.86 -22.38
CA PRO A 672 -29.43 8.91 -23.04
C PRO A 672 -29.93 9.17 -24.48
N GLY A 673 -30.74 10.23 -24.69
CA GLY A 673 -31.09 10.73 -26.03
C GLY A 673 -32.03 9.84 -26.87
N GLY A 674 -32.60 10.41 -27.94
CA GLY A 674 -33.73 9.81 -28.68
C GLY A 674 -33.39 8.52 -29.45
N GLY A 675 -34.14 7.45 -29.15
CA GLY A 675 -33.99 6.10 -29.72
C GLY A 675 -33.68 4.98 -28.71
N GLN A 676 -33.61 5.29 -27.41
CA GLN A 676 -33.22 4.37 -26.33
C GLN A 676 -34.40 3.70 -25.61
N PRO A 677 -34.18 2.54 -24.94
CA PRO A 677 -35.22 1.79 -24.22
C PRO A 677 -35.98 2.63 -23.18
N GLN A 678 -37.31 2.51 -23.17
CA GLN A 678 -38.27 3.24 -22.35
C GLN A 678 -38.97 2.31 -21.35
N ASN A 679 -39.20 2.82 -20.13
CA ASN A 679 -39.92 2.09 -19.08
C ASN A 679 -41.39 1.83 -19.50
N LEU A 680 -41.92 0.65 -19.14
CA LEU A 680 -43.22 0.07 -19.53
C LEU A 680 -43.40 -0.24 -21.01
N THR A 681 -42.50 0.24 -21.89
CA THR A 681 -42.56 -0.04 -23.33
C THR A 681 -41.55 -1.11 -23.70
N ASP A 682 -40.29 -0.92 -23.32
CA ASP A 682 -39.17 -1.81 -23.64
C ASP A 682 -38.74 -2.66 -22.42
N TYR A 683 -38.93 -2.15 -21.19
CA TYR A 683 -38.68 -2.90 -19.96
C TYR A 683 -39.54 -2.42 -18.78
N PHE A 684 -39.66 -3.20 -17.71
CA PHE A 684 -40.24 -2.73 -16.44
C PHE A 684 -39.52 -3.34 -15.23
N ILE A 685 -39.58 -2.64 -14.09
CA ILE A 685 -38.89 -3.05 -12.84
C ILE A 685 -39.89 -3.49 -11.78
N ASN A 686 -39.61 -4.62 -11.15
CA ASN A 686 -40.34 -5.15 -10.00
C ASN A 686 -39.40 -5.43 -8.83
N GLY A 687 -39.90 -5.32 -7.60
CA GLY A 687 -39.17 -5.67 -6.38
C GLY A 687 -40.03 -5.51 -5.13
N SER A 688 -39.69 -6.23 -4.06
CA SER A 688 -40.35 -6.07 -2.77
C SER A 688 -39.98 -4.71 -2.16
N GLY A 689 -40.96 -3.91 -1.72
CA GLY A 689 -40.71 -2.59 -1.11
C GLY A 689 -40.56 -1.42 -2.09
N VAL A 690 -40.87 -1.64 -3.38
CA VAL A 690 -40.79 -0.62 -4.45
C VAL A 690 -42.13 0.06 -4.69
N VAL A 691 -42.13 1.38 -4.80
CA VAL A 691 -43.25 2.15 -5.37
C VAL A 691 -42.82 2.67 -6.75
N PRO A 692 -43.28 2.06 -7.87
CA PRO A 692 -42.87 2.47 -9.21
C PRO A 692 -43.33 3.90 -9.53
N ASN A 693 -42.48 4.68 -10.22
CA ASN A 693 -42.87 5.94 -10.85
C ASN A 693 -42.32 6.00 -12.30
N PRO A 694 -42.81 6.93 -13.15
CA PRO A 694 -42.42 6.98 -14.58
C PRO A 694 -40.93 7.22 -14.88
N ALA A 695 -40.11 7.53 -13.87
CA ALA A 695 -38.69 7.82 -13.99
C ALA A 695 -37.80 6.82 -13.21
N GLY A 696 -38.35 5.73 -12.65
CA GLY A 696 -37.63 4.78 -11.80
C GLY A 696 -38.53 4.27 -10.66
N GLY A 697 -38.29 4.77 -9.44
CA GLY A 697 -39.14 4.48 -8.28
C GLY A 697 -38.45 4.77 -6.95
N THR A 698 -39.16 4.51 -5.84
CA THR A 698 -38.61 4.60 -4.48
C THR A 698 -38.38 3.22 -3.91
N VAL A 699 -37.19 2.98 -3.34
CA VAL A 699 -36.85 1.77 -2.58
C VAL A 699 -36.93 2.06 -1.10
N ASN A 700 -37.69 1.25 -0.36
CA ASN A 700 -37.79 1.34 1.09
C ASN A 700 -37.00 0.19 1.76
N PHE A 701 -36.17 0.55 2.72
CA PHE A 701 -35.42 -0.36 3.57
C PHE A 701 -36.10 -0.45 4.94
N ALA A 702 -36.45 -1.67 5.35
CA ALA A 702 -36.86 -1.93 6.72
C ALA A 702 -35.67 -1.84 7.68
N ASN A 703 -35.93 -1.63 8.98
CA ASN A 703 -34.89 -1.75 10.00
C ASN A 703 -34.23 -3.14 9.92
N GLY A 704 -32.90 -3.17 9.87
CA GLY A 704 -32.07 -4.37 9.66
C GLY A 704 -31.83 -4.76 8.20
N GLN A 705 -32.43 -4.07 7.23
CA GLN A 705 -32.25 -4.39 5.80
C GLN A 705 -31.17 -3.50 5.19
N THR A 706 -30.07 -4.05 4.67
CA THR A 706 -28.99 -3.25 4.02
C THR A 706 -29.00 -3.36 2.49
N SER A 707 -29.75 -4.29 1.91
CA SER A 707 -29.89 -4.44 0.47
C SER A 707 -31.33 -4.70 0.04
N VAL A 708 -31.69 -4.20 -1.13
CA VAL A 708 -32.94 -4.53 -1.84
C VAL A 708 -32.58 -4.97 -3.25
N SER A 709 -32.99 -6.19 -3.60
CA SER A 709 -32.86 -6.72 -4.96
C SER A 709 -34.06 -6.30 -5.81
N LEU A 710 -33.74 -5.79 -7.00
CA LEU A 710 -34.70 -5.34 -8.00
C LEU A 710 -34.53 -6.17 -9.28
N THR A 711 -35.64 -6.46 -9.94
CA THR A 711 -35.66 -7.22 -11.20
C THR A 711 -36.09 -6.31 -12.33
N ILE A 712 -35.26 -6.18 -13.36
CA ILE A 712 -35.61 -5.58 -14.64
C ILE A 712 -36.08 -6.68 -15.60
N ASN A 713 -37.22 -6.48 -16.25
CA ASN A 713 -37.81 -7.43 -17.18
C ASN A 713 -37.78 -6.81 -18.58
N ASN A 714 -37.07 -7.43 -19.51
CA ASN A 714 -36.97 -6.98 -20.90
C ASN A 714 -38.18 -7.48 -21.71
N ILE A 715 -38.83 -6.61 -22.49
CA ILE A 715 -40.03 -6.93 -23.26
C ILE A 715 -39.64 -7.36 -24.67
N ALA A 716 -40.21 -8.48 -25.11
CA ALA A 716 -39.91 -9.12 -26.39
C ALA A 716 -40.00 -8.18 -27.62
N GLY A 717 -38.96 -8.14 -28.45
CA GLY A 717 -39.00 -7.66 -29.84
C GLY A 717 -38.84 -6.14 -30.04
N LEU A 718 -38.11 -5.47 -29.15
CA LEU A 718 -37.94 -4.01 -29.17
C LEU A 718 -36.46 -3.58 -29.27
N THR A 719 -36.18 -2.29 -29.07
CA THR A 719 -34.90 -1.66 -29.45
C THR A 719 -33.79 -2.00 -28.45
N ALA A 720 -32.70 -2.63 -28.90
CA ALA A 720 -31.51 -2.89 -28.07
C ALA A 720 -30.82 -1.58 -27.65
N GLY A 721 -30.39 -1.51 -26.40
CA GLY A 721 -29.76 -0.30 -25.85
C GLY A 721 -29.45 -0.39 -24.36
N SER A 722 -28.73 0.61 -23.85
CA SER A 722 -28.33 0.66 -22.45
C SER A 722 -29.23 1.61 -21.65
N VAL A 723 -29.54 1.19 -20.44
CA VAL A 723 -30.34 1.94 -19.47
C VAL A 723 -29.44 2.29 -18.30
N ASN A 724 -29.26 3.59 -18.03
CA ASN A 724 -28.47 4.05 -16.89
C ASN A 724 -29.35 4.17 -15.64
N LEU A 725 -28.92 3.54 -14.56
CA LEU A 725 -29.50 3.61 -13.24
C LEU A 725 -28.67 4.57 -12.39
N GLY A 726 -29.31 5.60 -11.84
CA GLY A 726 -28.70 6.56 -10.91
C GLY A 726 -29.57 6.72 -9.67
N PHE A 727 -29.13 7.52 -8.71
CA PHE A 727 -29.95 7.92 -7.57
C PHE A 727 -30.52 9.33 -7.75
N GLY A 728 -31.65 9.61 -7.09
CA GLY A 728 -32.12 10.97 -6.85
C GLY A 728 -31.25 11.70 -5.81
N ALA A 729 -31.67 12.89 -5.38
CA ALA A 729 -30.95 13.65 -4.36
C ALA A 729 -30.88 12.88 -3.03
N GLY A 730 -29.67 12.75 -2.45
CA GLY A 730 -29.44 12.05 -1.18
C GLY A 730 -27.96 11.86 -0.88
N SER A 731 -27.66 11.17 0.24
CA SER A 731 -26.30 10.71 0.55
C SER A 731 -25.99 9.48 -0.30
N ILE A 732 -25.13 9.64 -1.30
CA ILE A 732 -24.83 8.62 -2.31
C ILE A 732 -23.38 8.15 -2.14
N GLY A 733 -23.19 6.84 -2.05
CA GLY A 733 -21.88 6.18 -2.01
C GLY A 733 -21.43 5.73 -3.40
N THR A 734 -20.26 5.08 -3.48
CA THR A 734 -19.69 4.55 -4.71
C THR A 734 -20.03 3.06 -4.88
N PRO A 735 -20.48 2.60 -6.08
CA PRO A 735 -20.80 3.40 -7.26
C PRO A 735 -22.17 4.11 -7.14
N ALA A 736 -22.18 5.39 -7.50
CA ALA A 736 -23.37 6.26 -7.48
C ALA A 736 -24.36 5.98 -8.61
N SER A 737 -23.95 5.19 -9.60
CA SER A 737 -24.72 4.81 -10.78
C SER A 737 -24.23 3.47 -11.32
N THR A 738 -25.12 2.73 -12.00
CA THR A 738 -24.77 1.53 -12.77
C THR A 738 -25.51 1.55 -14.09
N SER A 739 -25.14 0.72 -15.05
CA SER A 739 -25.84 0.60 -16.34
C SER A 739 -26.24 -0.85 -16.61
N ILE A 740 -27.36 -1.02 -17.29
CA ILE A 740 -27.85 -2.33 -17.74
C ILE A 740 -28.00 -2.29 -19.26
N THR A 741 -27.38 -3.25 -19.94
CA THR A 741 -27.57 -3.44 -21.38
C THR A 741 -28.76 -4.38 -21.64
N LEU A 742 -29.74 -3.91 -22.40
CA LEU A 742 -30.86 -4.72 -22.90
C LEU A 742 -30.53 -5.14 -24.34
N LEU A 743 -30.52 -6.45 -24.59
CA LEU A 743 -30.13 -7.07 -25.87
C LEU A 743 -31.32 -7.32 -26.79
#